data_AF-A0A7K3R2W2-F1
#
_entry.id   AF-A0A7K3R2W2-F1
#
_cell.length_a   1.000
_cell.length_b   1.000
_cell.length_c   1.000
_cell.angle_alpha   90.00
_cell.angle_beta   90.00
_cell.angle_gamma   90.00
#
_symmetry.space_group_name_H-M   'P 1'
#
loop_
_entity.id
_entity.type
_entity.pdbx_description
1 polymer ?
#
loop_
_entity_poly.entity_id
_entity_poly.type
_entity_poly.pdbx_seq_one_letter_code
_entity_poly.pdbx_strand_id
1 'polypeptide(L)'
;MHEEDRPTHQLRARHSPVAGDTPEANELAEWLRARVNGRTPRQLEGLFSFGRTQWSEFLKGRKLIPLWLLDDVVTKLVPAREQQLQRGIGHKLLHDAERAAEARRAAASPAVPPGGTPHEYQVRLDDARQGQIRAQETVQSLTHLIYAFISAMADLNQRCKDLEAERDQARLRLQQQEADTATVNQQRAAANRRRTAEDQQRLAEVEQRLAETERRHAEFEERLVRARREQQEAEDLRIEAFWKAEENRRAFRQLTGEEAPAGSAGQDPGTVEAPQPWEYDHFLETADAQLDSHNDSMDAVREQIGVPVPPVREGTRTIPGRVVPASSADGADIALASGDTVRPSSTDTTDNSSAAPAEGAAPMPESTSRRSPGVEPPGGGAAGRSGRKGNGPRAALIGVACLALLAGGGWFAWDRYSPDADAKAPRYTLADSATIQRAQSAGVLKIGVKEDQPGLSEDVGTEGSPDWKGFDIEVAKKVAKDLGFGDKFKFVEVGTRSREQRLQSGDVDIVVGSYSITTEREEKVDFSDPYLITDQGMMVYTGEDEERALVEENGKSIRKEIKDPEDFPDGTRVCTVGSSYSEAVLKQFPKTKFELLPPEADYQSCIDGLNGDENVHVVVTDRPILAGFLKDNPGLSMVPNPLNDSTTRWGIGTRKEDPALIHFLCKSIADLIDSEDNDWHGLFDKEFKETLNKVNVSPLPPGKKERGKC
;
A
#
# COMPACT_ATOMS: atom_id res chain seq x y z
N MET A 1 -45.07 -34.43 -17.77
CA MET A 1 -44.45 -35.73 -18.14
C MET A 1 -42.94 -35.53 -18.03
N HIS A 2 -42.26 -35.91 -16.97
CA HIS A 2 -42.57 -36.56 -15.68
C HIS A 2 -41.66 -35.83 -14.65
N GLU A 3 -41.94 -35.53 -13.38
CA GLU A 3 -42.63 -36.18 -12.24
C GLU A 3 -42.03 -37.52 -11.75
N GLU A 4 -41.64 -37.52 -10.47
CA GLU A 4 -40.92 -38.57 -9.71
C GLU A 4 -39.44 -38.80 -10.16
N ASP A 5 -38.47 -38.95 -9.25
CA ASP A 5 -38.58 -39.51 -7.90
C ASP A 5 -37.74 -38.77 -6.83
N ARG A 6 -38.26 -38.63 -5.60
CA ARG A 6 -37.56 -38.08 -4.42
C ARG A 6 -37.16 -39.25 -3.50
N PRO A 7 -35.92 -39.36 -2.99
CA PRO A 7 -35.62 -40.34 -1.95
C PRO A 7 -36.48 -40.06 -0.71
N THR A 8 -37.38 -40.99 -0.40
CA THR A 8 -38.59 -40.68 0.37
C THR A 8 -38.38 -40.60 1.88
N HIS A 9 -39.09 -39.65 2.50
CA HIS A 9 -39.37 -39.58 3.94
C HIS A 9 -40.02 -40.86 4.53
N GLN A 10 -40.38 -41.86 3.70
CA GLN A 10 -41.10 -43.07 4.07
C GLN A 10 -40.23 -44.17 4.72
N LEU A 11 -38.91 -44.15 4.52
CA LEU A 11 -38.02 -45.16 5.13
C LEU A 11 -37.91 -45.04 6.66
N ARG A 12 -38.15 -43.84 7.22
CA ARG A 12 -38.05 -43.58 8.68
C ARG A 12 -39.24 -44.11 9.51
N ALA A 13 -40.31 -44.59 8.87
CA ALA A 13 -41.55 -44.99 9.53
C ALA A 13 -41.73 -46.51 9.77
N ARG A 14 -40.78 -47.37 9.35
CA ARG A 14 -40.99 -48.83 9.28
C ARG A 14 -40.58 -49.65 10.51
N HIS A 15 -39.92 -49.07 11.52
CA HIS A 15 -39.67 -49.75 12.79
C HIS A 15 -40.73 -49.39 13.83
N SER A 16 -41.70 -50.29 14.04
CA SER A 16 -42.59 -50.21 15.19
C SER A 16 -41.77 -50.28 16.48
N PRO A 17 -41.91 -49.33 17.42
CA PRO A 17 -41.09 -49.31 18.62
C PRO A 17 -41.20 -50.60 19.44
N VAL A 18 -40.07 -51.06 19.96
CA VAL A 18 -39.93 -52.26 20.80
C VAL A 18 -40.80 -52.12 22.05
N ALA A 19 -41.42 -53.22 22.50
CA ALA A 19 -42.21 -53.23 23.72
C ALA A 19 -41.30 -53.17 24.96
N GLY A 20 -41.57 -52.25 25.87
CA GLY A 20 -40.72 -51.92 27.02
C GLY A 20 -41.40 -52.13 28.38
N ASP A 21 -42.14 -53.22 28.54
CA ASP A 21 -42.73 -53.56 29.85
C ASP A 21 -41.68 -54.21 30.79
N THR A 22 -40.51 -53.60 30.99
CA THR A 22 -39.43 -54.10 31.88
C THR A 22 -39.01 -53.04 32.91
N PRO A 23 -38.37 -53.42 34.04
CA PRO A 23 -37.84 -52.47 35.02
C PRO A 23 -36.91 -51.41 34.40
N GLU A 24 -36.02 -51.82 33.51
CA GLU A 24 -35.02 -51.00 32.82
C GLU A 24 -35.69 -50.00 31.86
N ALA A 25 -36.75 -50.42 31.20
CA ALA A 25 -37.57 -49.56 30.35
C ALA A 25 -38.41 -48.55 31.16
N ASN A 26 -38.80 -48.88 32.39
CA ASN A 26 -39.38 -47.90 33.32
C ASN A 26 -38.34 -46.87 33.77
N GLU A 27 -37.10 -47.27 34.03
CA GLU A 27 -35.99 -46.38 34.37
C GLU A 27 -35.67 -45.41 33.22
N LEU A 28 -35.60 -45.92 31.98
CA LEU A 28 -35.52 -45.10 30.76
C LEU A 28 -36.68 -44.11 30.66
N ALA A 29 -37.91 -44.53 30.95
CA ALA A 29 -39.09 -43.67 30.92
C ALA A 29 -39.11 -42.63 32.05
N GLU A 30 -38.51 -42.90 33.21
CA GLU A 30 -38.30 -41.93 34.29
C GLU A 30 -37.29 -40.87 33.90
N TRP A 31 -36.14 -41.29 33.36
CA TRP A 31 -35.17 -40.37 32.80
C TRP A 31 -35.78 -39.50 31.69
N LEU A 32 -36.53 -40.10 30.76
CA LEU A 32 -37.20 -39.36 29.68
C LEU A 32 -38.24 -38.37 30.23
N ARG A 33 -39.07 -38.78 31.20
CA ARG A 33 -40.06 -37.89 31.88
C ARG A 33 -39.41 -36.67 32.52
N ALA A 34 -38.24 -36.83 33.13
CA ALA A 34 -37.49 -35.73 33.71
C ALA A 34 -36.93 -34.75 32.66
N ARG A 35 -36.61 -35.21 31.45
CA ARG A 35 -36.02 -34.39 30.36
C ARG A 35 -37.08 -33.67 29.52
N VAL A 36 -38.29 -34.22 29.42
CA VAL A 36 -39.44 -33.50 28.84
C VAL A 36 -40.07 -32.47 29.78
N ASN A 37 -39.55 -32.31 31.01
CA ASN A 37 -39.92 -31.27 31.98
C ASN A 37 -41.44 -31.05 32.14
N GLY A 38 -42.18 -32.14 32.38
CA GLY A 38 -43.64 -32.09 32.61
C GLY A 38 -44.51 -31.80 31.38
N ARG A 39 -43.94 -31.66 30.18
CA ARG A 39 -44.70 -31.46 28.94
C ARG A 39 -45.65 -32.64 28.68
N THR A 40 -46.89 -32.33 28.33
CA THR A 40 -47.90 -33.33 27.97
C THR A 40 -47.58 -33.99 26.62
N PRO A 41 -48.06 -35.23 26.35
CA PRO A 41 -47.86 -35.88 25.05
C PRO A 41 -48.36 -35.07 23.84
N ARG A 42 -49.32 -34.16 24.03
CA ARG A 42 -49.81 -33.24 22.99
C ARG A 42 -48.85 -32.07 22.72
N GLN A 43 -48.11 -31.62 23.74
CA GLN A 43 -47.06 -30.61 23.56
C GLN A 43 -45.80 -31.22 22.94
N LEU A 44 -45.53 -32.51 23.17
CA LEU A 44 -44.41 -33.23 22.54
C LEU A 44 -44.69 -33.56 21.07
N GLU A 45 -45.94 -33.91 20.73
CA GLU A 45 -46.40 -34.05 19.34
C GLU A 45 -46.21 -32.77 18.50
N GLY A 46 -46.26 -31.58 19.13
CA GLY A 46 -45.98 -30.29 18.47
C GLY A 46 -44.48 -29.95 18.33
N LEU A 47 -43.59 -30.65 19.04
CA LEU A 47 -42.14 -30.41 19.02
C LEU A 47 -41.34 -31.50 18.29
N PHE A 48 -41.95 -32.68 18.12
CA PHE A 48 -41.32 -33.89 17.62
C PHE A 48 -42.32 -34.70 16.79
N SER A 49 -41.86 -35.27 15.67
CA SER A 49 -42.66 -35.94 14.64
C SER A 49 -43.21 -37.32 15.04
N PHE A 50 -43.87 -37.43 16.21
CA PHE A 50 -44.52 -38.63 16.72
C PHE A 50 -45.90 -38.31 17.32
N GLY A 51 -46.87 -39.19 17.08
CA GLY A 51 -48.24 -38.97 17.54
C GLY A 51 -48.38 -39.07 19.06
N ARG A 52 -49.36 -38.32 19.61
CA ARG A 52 -49.68 -38.23 21.05
C ARG A 52 -49.73 -39.59 21.76
N THR A 53 -50.27 -40.61 21.10
CA THR A 53 -50.39 -41.96 21.64
C THR A 53 -49.02 -42.62 21.81
N GLN A 54 -48.11 -42.46 20.85
CA GLN A 54 -46.75 -43.03 20.91
C GLN A 54 -45.94 -42.36 22.02
N TRP A 55 -46.00 -41.03 22.14
CA TRP A 55 -45.42 -40.30 23.27
C TRP A 55 -45.96 -40.76 24.62
N SER A 56 -47.26 -41.07 24.71
CA SER A 56 -47.83 -41.61 25.95
C SER A 56 -47.29 -43.01 26.31
N GLU A 57 -46.95 -43.85 25.33
CA GLU A 57 -46.37 -45.16 25.58
C GLU A 57 -44.87 -45.10 25.91
N PHE A 58 -44.12 -44.18 25.29
CA PHE A 58 -42.71 -43.92 25.64
C PHE A 58 -42.55 -43.43 27.08
N LEU A 59 -43.37 -42.46 27.51
CA LEU A 59 -43.31 -41.90 28.87
C LEU A 59 -43.82 -42.87 29.96
N LYS A 60 -44.44 -43.99 29.58
CA LYS A 60 -44.89 -45.08 30.45
C LYS A 60 -43.99 -46.32 30.41
N GLY A 61 -42.86 -46.29 29.70
CA GLY A 61 -41.97 -47.46 29.51
C GLY A 61 -42.48 -48.47 28.47
N ARG A 62 -43.80 -48.67 28.37
CA ARG A 62 -44.51 -49.62 27.47
C ARG A 62 -43.95 -49.75 26.05
N LYS A 63 -43.39 -48.67 25.50
CA LYS A 63 -42.58 -48.72 24.28
C LYS A 63 -41.24 -48.02 24.50
N LEU A 64 -40.18 -48.58 23.92
CA LEU A 64 -38.87 -47.95 23.92
C LEU A 64 -38.83 -46.78 22.92
N ILE A 65 -38.22 -45.67 23.33
CA ILE A 65 -38.00 -44.51 22.45
C ILE A 65 -36.89 -44.84 21.43
N PRO A 66 -37.06 -44.55 20.13
CA PRO A 66 -35.98 -44.74 19.16
C PRO A 66 -34.76 -43.88 19.49
N LEU A 67 -33.55 -44.42 19.32
CA LEU A 67 -32.27 -43.74 19.63
C LEU A 67 -32.20 -42.31 19.06
N TRP A 68 -32.53 -42.15 17.79
CA TRP A 68 -32.53 -40.84 17.11
C TRP A 68 -33.51 -39.83 17.72
N LEU A 69 -34.65 -40.29 18.25
CA LEU A 69 -35.64 -39.41 18.90
C LEU A 69 -35.17 -39.04 20.31
N LEU A 70 -34.49 -39.95 21.00
CA LEU A 70 -33.83 -39.67 22.27
C LEU A 70 -32.74 -38.60 22.09
N ASP A 71 -31.93 -38.69 21.02
CA ASP A 71 -30.93 -37.67 20.70
C ASP A 71 -31.55 -36.31 20.35
N ASP A 72 -32.65 -36.28 19.58
CA ASP A 72 -33.37 -35.04 19.27
C ASP A 72 -34.00 -34.41 20.54
N VAL A 73 -34.54 -35.23 21.46
CA VAL A 73 -35.02 -34.77 22.78
C VAL A 73 -33.91 -34.14 23.60
N VAL A 74 -32.73 -34.77 23.67
CA VAL A 74 -31.58 -34.17 24.39
C VAL A 74 -31.13 -32.88 23.72
N THR A 75 -31.04 -32.87 22.39
CA THR A 75 -30.58 -31.70 21.63
C THR A 75 -31.50 -30.49 21.79
N LYS A 76 -32.83 -30.70 21.79
CA LYS A 76 -33.82 -29.61 21.88
C LYS A 76 -34.21 -29.20 23.30
N LEU A 77 -34.13 -30.10 24.28
CA LEU A 77 -34.66 -29.84 25.64
C LEU A 77 -33.60 -29.80 26.75
N VAL A 78 -32.34 -30.19 26.50
CA VAL A 78 -31.26 -30.14 27.49
C VAL A 78 -30.27 -29.01 27.17
N PRO A 79 -29.82 -28.20 28.16
CA PRO A 79 -28.81 -27.17 27.94
C PRO A 79 -27.51 -27.71 27.35
N ALA A 80 -26.91 -27.00 26.40
CA ALA A 80 -25.74 -27.45 25.62
C ALA A 80 -24.62 -28.07 26.47
N ARG A 81 -24.26 -27.44 27.60
CA ARG A 81 -23.21 -27.91 28.53
C ARG A 81 -23.46 -29.29 29.15
N GLU A 82 -24.71 -29.77 29.15
CA GLU A 82 -25.15 -31.03 29.74
C GLU A 82 -25.54 -32.08 28.67
N GLN A 83 -25.66 -31.70 27.39
CA GLN A 83 -26.13 -32.59 26.33
C GLN A 83 -25.28 -33.85 26.16
N GLN A 84 -23.95 -33.73 26.16
CA GLN A 84 -23.04 -34.88 26.00
C GLN A 84 -23.22 -35.91 27.12
N LEU A 85 -23.32 -35.45 28.37
CA LEU A 85 -23.57 -36.29 29.54
C LEU A 85 -24.95 -36.96 29.47
N GLN A 86 -25.99 -36.18 29.10
CA GLN A 86 -27.35 -36.72 29.01
C GLN A 86 -27.53 -37.69 27.84
N ARG A 87 -26.89 -37.48 26.68
CA ARG A 87 -26.86 -38.48 25.59
C ARG A 87 -26.24 -39.79 26.08
N GLY A 88 -25.08 -39.73 26.74
CA GLY A 88 -24.42 -40.93 27.29
C GLY A 88 -25.29 -41.71 28.29
N ILE A 89 -25.98 -41.02 29.20
CA ILE A 89 -26.92 -41.64 30.15
C ILE A 89 -28.11 -42.26 29.41
N GLY A 90 -28.74 -41.51 28.49
CA GLY A 90 -29.91 -41.97 27.74
C GLY A 90 -29.61 -43.15 26.81
N HIS A 91 -28.47 -43.14 26.13
CA HIS A 91 -28.00 -44.25 25.28
C HIS A 91 -27.79 -45.52 26.10
N LYS A 92 -27.17 -45.43 27.28
CA LYS A 92 -26.99 -46.56 28.19
C LYS A 92 -28.34 -47.14 28.65
N LEU A 93 -29.25 -46.27 29.11
CA LEU A 93 -30.58 -46.71 29.58
C LEU A 93 -31.40 -47.34 28.45
N LEU A 94 -31.31 -46.81 27.22
CA LEU A 94 -31.98 -47.42 26.06
C LEU A 94 -31.40 -48.81 25.76
N HIS A 95 -30.07 -48.94 25.73
CA HIS A 95 -29.41 -50.23 25.51
C HIS A 95 -29.74 -51.28 26.58
N ASP A 96 -29.77 -50.87 27.86
CA ASP A 96 -30.16 -51.75 28.97
C ASP A 96 -31.64 -52.20 28.85
N ALA A 97 -32.54 -51.29 28.46
CA ALA A 97 -33.94 -51.58 28.22
C ALA A 97 -34.19 -52.47 26.98
N GLU A 98 -33.43 -52.28 25.89
CA GLU A 98 -33.50 -53.12 24.69
C GLU A 98 -33.10 -54.57 25.02
N ARG A 99 -31.96 -54.76 25.70
CA ARG A 99 -31.51 -56.10 26.15
C ARG A 99 -32.52 -56.79 27.07
N ALA A 100 -33.13 -56.05 28.00
CA ALA A 100 -34.16 -56.60 28.88
C ALA A 100 -35.44 -57.01 28.12
N ALA A 101 -35.87 -56.21 27.14
CA ALA A 101 -37.00 -56.52 26.28
C ALA A 101 -36.74 -57.77 25.41
N GLU A 102 -35.52 -57.93 24.89
CA GLU A 102 -35.08 -59.12 24.16
C GLU A 102 -35.02 -60.37 25.05
N ALA A 103 -34.43 -60.28 26.25
CA ALA A 103 -34.40 -61.38 27.21
C ALA A 103 -35.82 -61.84 27.60
N ARG A 104 -36.76 -60.90 27.79
CA ARG A 104 -38.16 -61.20 28.05
C ARG A 104 -38.85 -61.86 26.85
N ARG A 105 -38.57 -61.44 25.61
CA ARG A 105 -39.08 -62.07 24.38
C ARG A 105 -38.55 -63.50 24.19
N ALA A 106 -37.27 -63.72 24.48
CA ALA A 106 -36.67 -65.05 24.46
C ALA A 106 -37.32 -65.98 25.50
N ALA A 107 -37.55 -65.50 26.73
CA ALA A 107 -38.23 -66.25 27.79
C ALA A 107 -39.74 -66.50 27.52
N ALA A 108 -40.39 -65.64 26.73
CA ALA A 108 -41.80 -65.77 26.36
C ALA A 108 -42.05 -66.64 25.11
N SER A 109 -41.00 -67.06 24.41
CA SER A 109 -41.14 -67.99 23.28
C SER A 109 -41.39 -69.41 23.82
N PRO A 110 -42.48 -70.08 23.44
CA PRO A 110 -42.77 -71.41 23.96
C PRO A 110 -41.67 -72.39 23.53
N ALA A 111 -41.14 -73.15 24.49
CA ALA A 111 -40.26 -74.26 24.19
C ALA A 111 -41.03 -75.31 23.37
N VAL A 112 -40.73 -75.39 22.07
CA VAL A 112 -41.27 -76.43 21.19
C VAL A 112 -40.87 -77.80 21.80
N PRO A 113 -41.82 -78.70 22.08
CA PRO A 113 -41.52 -79.97 22.73
C PRO A 113 -40.59 -80.82 21.86
N PRO A 114 -39.80 -81.73 22.46
CA PRO A 114 -38.79 -82.47 21.72
C PRO A 114 -39.43 -83.51 20.80
N GLY A 115 -39.60 -83.14 19.53
CA GLY A 115 -40.22 -83.98 18.49
C GLY A 115 -39.58 -83.81 17.11
N GLY A 116 -38.33 -83.34 17.04
CA GLY A 116 -37.56 -83.27 15.80
C GLY A 116 -36.83 -84.57 15.48
N THR A 117 -36.55 -84.79 14.21
CA THR A 117 -35.62 -85.84 13.76
C THR A 117 -34.17 -85.48 14.16
N PRO A 118 -33.25 -86.47 14.28
CA PRO A 118 -31.85 -86.19 14.59
C PRO A 118 -31.18 -85.18 13.64
N HIS A 119 -31.59 -85.17 12.37
CA HIS A 119 -31.13 -84.21 11.37
C HIS A 119 -31.54 -82.76 11.70
N GLU A 120 -32.77 -82.53 12.14
CA GLU A 120 -33.25 -81.19 12.50
C GLU A 120 -32.56 -80.65 13.77
N TYR A 121 -32.20 -81.54 14.71
CA TYR A 121 -31.33 -81.16 15.83
C TYR A 121 -29.90 -80.85 15.41
N GLN A 122 -29.35 -81.58 14.44
CA GLN A 122 -28.03 -81.33 13.88
C GLN A 122 -27.97 -79.94 13.23
N VAL A 123 -28.93 -79.62 12.34
CA VAL A 123 -29.02 -78.31 11.68
C VAL A 123 -29.14 -77.16 12.71
N ARG A 124 -29.99 -77.31 13.73
CA ARG A 124 -30.14 -76.29 14.79
C ARG A 124 -28.87 -76.12 15.64
N LEU A 125 -28.10 -77.18 15.85
CA LEU A 125 -26.81 -77.12 16.55
C LEU A 125 -25.73 -76.42 15.70
N ASP A 126 -25.71 -76.69 14.40
CA ASP A 126 -24.73 -76.10 13.49
C ASP A 126 -25.06 -74.62 13.18
N ASP A 127 -26.33 -74.23 13.09
CA ASP A 127 -26.76 -72.82 13.08
C ASP A 127 -26.35 -72.08 14.36
N ALA A 128 -26.54 -72.70 15.54
CA ALA A 128 -26.12 -72.13 16.82
C ALA A 128 -24.59 -71.94 16.90
N ARG A 129 -23.82 -72.91 16.37
CA ARG A 129 -22.36 -72.81 16.26
C ARG A 129 -21.92 -71.71 15.29
N GLN A 130 -22.56 -71.56 14.14
CA GLN A 130 -22.27 -70.43 13.24
C GLN A 130 -22.60 -69.09 13.88
N GLY A 131 -23.70 -68.99 14.63
CA GLY A 131 -24.03 -67.80 15.42
C GLY A 131 -22.94 -67.47 16.45
N GLN A 132 -22.43 -68.48 17.16
CA GLN A 132 -21.33 -68.32 18.11
C GLN A 132 -20.03 -67.84 17.44
N ILE A 133 -19.67 -68.39 16.28
CA ILE A 133 -18.47 -67.98 15.53
C ILE A 133 -18.56 -66.51 15.12
N ARG A 134 -19.67 -66.09 14.49
CA ARG A 134 -19.90 -64.69 14.07
C ARG A 134 -19.88 -63.72 15.25
N ALA A 135 -20.39 -64.13 16.41
CA ALA A 135 -20.31 -63.34 17.64
C ALA A 135 -18.86 -63.18 18.13
N GLN A 136 -18.04 -64.23 18.08
CA GLN A 136 -16.62 -64.16 18.45
C GLN A 136 -15.81 -63.28 17.47
N GLU A 137 -16.06 -63.38 16.17
CA GLU A 137 -15.45 -62.53 15.14
C GLU A 137 -15.79 -61.04 15.36
N THR A 138 -17.05 -60.74 15.70
CA THR A 138 -17.49 -59.37 16.04
C THR A 138 -16.75 -58.82 17.26
N VAL A 139 -16.56 -59.63 18.30
CA VAL A 139 -15.81 -59.23 19.51
C VAL A 139 -14.32 -58.99 19.20
N GLN A 140 -13.70 -59.81 18.35
CA GLN A 140 -12.31 -59.60 17.92
C GLN A 140 -12.14 -58.34 17.06
N SER A 141 -13.12 -58.03 16.20
CA SER A 141 -13.17 -56.79 15.42
C SER A 141 -13.25 -55.55 16.33
N LEU A 142 -14.18 -55.52 17.28
CA LEU A 142 -14.30 -54.46 18.29
C LEU A 142 -13.02 -54.28 19.12
N THR A 143 -12.33 -55.37 19.44
CA THR A 143 -11.06 -55.32 20.19
C THR A 143 -9.96 -54.57 19.41
N HIS A 144 -9.85 -54.77 18.09
CA HIS A 144 -8.90 -54.02 17.27
C HIS A 144 -9.24 -52.53 17.20
N LEU A 145 -10.53 -52.19 17.09
CA LEU A 145 -11.02 -50.81 17.11
C LEU A 145 -10.68 -50.09 18.44
N ILE A 146 -10.82 -50.78 19.57
CA ILE A 146 -10.45 -50.24 20.89
C ILE A 146 -8.94 -49.97 20.97
N TYR A 147 -8.09 -50.89 20.51
CA TYR A 147 -6.63 -50.67 20.50
C TYR A 147 -6.21 -49.54 19.56
N ALA A 148 -6.80 -49.44 18.37
CA ALA A 148 -6.55 -48.32 17.46
C ALA A 148 -6.93 -46.97 18.08
N PHE A 149 -8.07 -46.90 18.78
CA PHE A 149 -8.51 -45.70 19.49
C PHE A 149 -7.58 -45.31 20.65
N ILE A 150 -7.12 -46.29 21.44
CA ILE A 150 -6.14 -46.06 22.53
C ILE A 150 -4.82 -45.53 21.97
N SER A 151 -4.33 -46.06 20.84
CA SER A 151 -3.13 -45.57 20.17
C SER A 151 -3.31 -44.11 19.70
N ALA A 152 -4.41 -43.83 18.99
CA ALA A 152 -4.71 -42.48 18.51
C ALA A 152 -4.84 -41.45 19.65
N MET A 153 -5.40 -41.84 20.80
CA MET A 153 -5.43 -41.00 22.00
C MET A 153 -4.03 -40.75 22.59
N ALA A 154 -3.14 -41.75 22.57
CA ALA A 154 -1.77 -41.60 23.04
C ALA A 154 -0.96 -40.67 22.14
N ASP A 155 -1.07 -40.84 20.81
CA ASP A 155 -0.42 -40.01 19.80
C ASP A 155 -0.91 -38.55 19.88
N LEU A 156 -2.21 -38.33 20.03
CA LEU A 156 -2.80 -37.00 20.20
C LEU A 156 -2.31 -36.32 21.50
N ASN A 157 -2.25 -37.07 22.61
CA ASN A 157 -1.74 -36.56 23.88
C ASN A 157 -0.25 -36.20 23.81
N GLN A 158 0.56 -36.97 23.07
CA GLN A 158 1.96 -36.62 22.83
C GLN A 158 2.05 -35.34 21.98
N ARG A 159 1.27 -35.25 20.90
CA ARG A 159 1.25 -34.05 20.03
C ARG A 159 0.84 -32.78 20.79
N CYS A 160 -0.10 -32.87 21.73
CA CYS A 160 -0.46 -31.76 22.61
C CYS A 160 0.73 -31.27 23.45
N LYS A 161 1.51 -32.18 24.06
CA LYS A 161 2.69 -31.81 24.85
C LYS A 161 3.78 -31.15 24.00
N ASP A 162 3.99 -31.66 22.79
CA ASP A 162 4.98 -31.10 21.87
C ASP A 162 4.59 -29.66 21.47
N LEU A 163 3.31 -29.43 21.16
CA LEU A 163 2.76 -28.10 20.87
C LEU A 163 2.80 -27.15 22.08
N GLU A 164 2.58 -27.64 23.30
CA GLU A 164 2.76 -26.85 24.53
C GLU A 164 4.21 -26.42 24.73
N ALA A 165 5.17 -27.31 24.47
CA ALA A 165 6.60 -27.01 24.53
C ALA A 165 7.04 -26.02 23.43
N GLU A 166 6.55 -26.18 22.20
CA GLU A 166 6.77 -25.24 21.09
C GLU A 166 6.22 -23.83 21.42
N ARG A 167 4.98 -23.75 21.94
CA ARG A 167 4.36 -22.49 22.40
C ARG A 167 5.19 -21.79 23.48
N ASP A 168 5.66 -22.54 24.47
CA ASP A 168 6.39 -21.95 25.59
C ASP A 168 7.82 -21.54 25.19
N GLN A 169 8.45 -22.23 24.22
CA GLN A 169 9.66 -21.73 23.56
C GLN A 169 9.41 -20.46 22.74
N ALA A 170 8.30 -20.36 22.00
CA ALA A 170 7.96 -19.18 21.22
C ALA A 170 7.79 -17.94 22.12
N ARG A 171 7.14 -18.10 23.28
CA ARG A 171 7.02 -17.04 24.30
C ARG A 171 8.38 -16.53 24.80
N LEU A 172 9.32 -17.43 25.07
CA LEU A 172 10.68 -17.06 25.49
C LEU A 172 11.43 -16.29 24.39
N ARG A 173 11.31 -16.72 23.12
CA ARG A 173 11.90 -16.01 21.98
C ARG A 173 11.33 -14.60 21.82
N LEU A 174 10.01 -14.44 21.99
CA LEU A 174 9.35 -13.13 21.92
C LEU A 174 9.84 -12.19 23.03
N GLN A 175 9.89 -12.66 24.28
CA GLN A 175 10.42 -11.88 25.41
C GLN A 175 11.87 -11.44 25.18
N GLN A 176 12.70 -12.30 24.57
CA GLN A 176 14.08 -11.96 24.26
C GLN A 176 14.16 -10.92 23.12
N GLN A 177 13.36 -11.07 22.06
CA GLN A 177 13.26 -10.07 20.98
C GLN A 177 12.76 -8.71 21.48
N GLU A 178 11.82 -8.67 22.42
CA GLU A 178 11.36 -7.43 23.06
C GLU A 178 12.49 -6.75 23.86
N ALA A 179 13.28 -7.51 24.62
CA ALA A 179 14.43 -7.00 25.37
C ALA A 179 15.56 -6.48 24.47
N ASP A 180 15.87 -7.21 23.38
CA ASP A 180 16.87 -6.79 22.39
C ASP A 180 16.40 -5.53 21.65
N THR A 181 15.13 -5.47 21.24
CA THR A 181 14.52 -4.31 20.58
C THR A 181 14.49 -3.09 21.48
N ALA A 182 14.16 -3.26 22.77
CA ALA A 182 14.22 -2.19 23.77
C ALA A 182 15.65 -1.64 23.91
N THR A 183 16.65 -2.52 23.91
CA THR A 183 18.07 -2.14 23.99
C THR A 183 18.52 -1.35 22.76
N VAL A 184 18.19 -1.82 21.56
CA VAL A 184 18.49 -1.10 20.30
C VAL A 184 17.78 0.27 20.25
N ASN A 185 16.52 0.35 20.68
CA ASN A 185 15.78 1.60 20.73
C ASN A 185 16.38 2.60 21.74
N GLN A 186 16.85 2.15 22.90
CA GLN A 186 17.57 3.00 23.85
C GLN A 186 18.88 3.54 23.27
N GLN A 187 19.66 2.69 22.57
CA GLN A 187 20.90 3.10 21.90
C GLN A 187 20.62 4.13 20.78
N ARG A 188 19.59 3.89 19.95
CA ARG A 188 19.16 4.81 18.89
C ARG A 188 18.68 6.15 19.45
N ALA A 189 17.91 6.15 20.54
CA ALA A 189 17.50 7.37 21.24
C ALA A 189 18.70 8.15 21.82
N ALA A 190 19.72 7.46 22.35
CA ALA A 190 20.95 8.09 22.81
C ALA A 190 21.78 8.68 21.67
N ALA A 191 21.90 7.98 20.53
CA ALA A 191 22.58 8.48 19.33
C ALA A 191 21.89 9.70 18.73
N ASN A 192 20.54 9.68 18.64
CA ASN A 192 19.76 10.82 18.16
C ASN A 192 19.97 12.06 19.05
N ARG A 193 19.93 11.91 20.38
CA ARG A 193 20.22 13.02 21.32
C ARG A 193 21.60 13.64 21.12
N ARG A 194 22.63 12.83 20.80
CA ARG A 194 23.98 13.35 20.48
C ARG A 194 23.98 14.15 19.18
N ARG A 195 23.39 13.61 18.11
CA ARG A 195 23.29 14.33 16.82
C ARG A 195 22.55 15.65 16.95
N THR A 196 21.41 15.69 17.65
CA THR A 196 20.68 16.94 17.90
C THR A 196 21.51 17.98 18.66
N ALA A 197 22.34 17.56 19.63
CA ALA A 197 23.24 18.47 20.33
C ALA A 197 24.39 18.98 19.44
N GLU A 198 24.96 18.12 18.59
CA GLU A 198 25.99 18.51 17.60
C GLU A 198 25.42 19.49 16.56
N ASP A 199 24.20 19.25 16.06
CA ASP A 199 23.54 20.13 15.09
C ASP A 199 23.14 21.48 15.72
N GLN A 200 22.72 21.50 17.00
CA GLN A 200 22.50 22.75 17.75
C GLN A 200 23.80 23.56 17.94
N GLN A 201 24.94 22.90 18.21
CA GLN A 201 26.23 23.58 18.29
C GLN A 201 26.65 24.17 16.94
N ARG A 202 26.47 23.43 15.84
CA ARG A 202 26.74 23.93 14.48
C ARG A 202 25.86 25.12 14.12
N LEU A 203 24.58 25.09 14.47
CA LEU A 203 23.67 26.21 14.23
C LEU A 203 24.14 27.47 14.96
N ALA A 204 24.48 27.36 16.24
CA ALA A 204 25.01 28.47 17.03
C ALA A 204 26.34 29.03 16.46
N GLU A 205 27.21 28.18 15.92
CA GLU A 205 28.44 28.64 15.25
C GLU A 205 28.14 29.40 13.94
N VAL A 206 27.17 28.93 13.15
CA VAL A 206 26.72 29.61 11.92
C VAL A 206 26.08 30.96 12.25
N GLU A 207 25.25 31.05 13.29
CA GLU A 207 24.64 32.30 13.76
C GLU A 207 25.70 33.32 14.20
N GLN A 208 26.75 32.88 14.91
CA GLN A 208 27.87 33.75 15.29
C GLN A 208 28.64 34.28 14.06
N ARG A 209 28.94 33.41 13.09
CA ARG A 209 29.62 33.80 11.84
C ARG A 209 28.77 34.78 11.01
N LEU A 210 27.44 34.60 11.00
CA LEU A 210 26.51 35.52 10.33
C LEU A 210 26.56 36.91 11.00
N ALA A 211 26.41 36.97 12.33
CA ALA A 211 26.46 38.21 13.08
C ALA A 211 27.80 38.96 12.94
N GLU A 212 28.92 38.24 12.84
CA GLU A 212 30.24 38.83 12.57
C GLU A 212 30.34 39.39 11.13
N THR A 213 29.72 38.72 10.17
CA THR A 213 29.67 39.15 8.77
C THR A 213 28.80 40.40 8.60
N GLU A 214 27.64 40.45 9.27
CA GLU A 214 26.75 41.62 9.30
C GLU A 214 27.46 42.85 9.89
N ARG A 215 28.21 42.69 10.99
CA ARG A 215 29.03 43.78 11.57
C ARG A 215 30.06 44.30 10.58
N ARG A 216 30.82 43.40 9.93
CA ARG A 216 31.81 43.78 8.91
C ARG A 216 31.16 44.52 7.73
N HIS A 217 29.96 44.12 7.32
CA HIS A 217 29.21 44.83 6.28
C HIS A 217 28.78 46.24 6.74
N ALA A 218 28.32 46.40 7.98
CA ALA A 218 27.94 47.70 8.53
C ALA A 218 29.15 48.67 8.63
N GLU A 219 30.30 48.19 9.11
CA GLU A 219 31.54 48.97 9.14
C GLU A 219 32.07 49.34 7.74
N PHE A 220 31.79 48.52 6.73
CA PHE A 220 32.16 48.78 5.34
C PHE A 220 31.26 49.86 4.72
N GLU A 221 29.94 49.79 4.95
CA GLU A 221 28.99 50.83 4.54
C GLU A 221 29.32 52.20 5.18
N GLU A 222 29.66 52.24 6.47
CA GLU A 222 30.06 53.51 7.12
C GLU A 222 31.31 54.12 6.45
N ARG A 223 32.30 53.27 6.13
CA ARG A 223 33.50 53.69 5.39
C ARG A 223 33.19 54.19 3.99
N LEU A 224 32.28 53.53 3.26
CA LEU A 224 31.84 53.99 1.93
C LEU A 224 31.11 55.34 1.99
N VAL A 225 30.23 55.54 2.97
CA VAL A 225 29.52 56.82 3.17
C VAL A 225 30.52 57.93 3.49
N ARG A 226 31.52 57.67 4.33
CA ARG A 226 32.58 58.62 4.66
C ARG A 226 33.43 59.00 3.43
N ALA A 227 33.91 58.01 2.69
CA ALA A 227 34.73 58.24 1.49
C ALA A 227 33.98 59.05 0.41
N ARG A 228 32.67 58.78 0.20
CA ARG A 228 31.84 59.59 -0.72
C ARG A 228 31.70 61.04 -0.26
N ARG A 229 31.57 61.27 1.05
CA ARG A 229 31.48 62.63 1.60
C ARG A 229 32.80 63.38 1.43
N GLU A 230 33.93 62.74 1.73
CA GLU A 230 35.27 63.31 1.52
C GLU A 230 35.52 63.63 0.03
N GLN A 231 35.07 62.77 -0.89
CA GLN A 231 35.10 63.05 -2.33
C GLN A 231 34.25 64.29 -2.70
N GLN A 232 33.02 64.40 -2.17
CA GLN A 232 32.16 65.57 -2.44
C GLN A 232 32.77 66.87 -1.91
N GLU A 233 33.30 66.86 -0.68
CA GLU A 233 33.99 68.02 -0.10
C GLU A 233 35.23 68.43 -0.93
N ALA A 234 35.95 67.47 -1.52
CA ALA A 234 37.06 67.74 -2.45
C ALA A 234 36.61 68.25 -3.84
N GLU A 235 35.46 67.79 -4.36
CA GLU A 235 34.86 68.29 -5.60
C GLU A 235 34.34 69.73 -5.43
N ASP A 236 33.69 70.04 -4.30
CA ASP A 236 33.23 71.40 -3.97
C ASP A 236 34.41 72.39 -3.84
N LEU A 237 35.50 72.00 -3.15
CA LEU A 237 36.73 72.80 -3.07
C LEU A 237 37.38 73.03 -4.43
N ARG A 238 37.35 72.04 -5.34
CA ARG A 238 37.83 72.19 -6.72
C ARG A 238 36.97 73.20 -7.51
N ILE A 239 35.65 73.18 -7.31
CA ILE A 239 34.72 74.13 -7.94
C ILE A 239 34.97 75.56 -7.41
N GLU A 240 35.15 75.73 -6.09
CA GLU A 240 35.47 77.04 -5.50
C GLU A 240 36.81 77.59 -6.03
N ALA A 241 37.86 76.76 -6.03
CA ALA A 241 39.18 77.14 -6.55
C ALA A 241 39.13 77.53 -8.04
N PHE A 242 38.36 76.81 -8.85
CA PHE A 242 38.14 77.16 -10.26
C PHE A 242 37.48 78.53 -10.43
N TRP A 243 36.40 78.82 -9.69
CA TRP A 243 35.73 80.12 -9.76
C TRP A 243 36.62 81.27 -9.31
N LYS A 244 37.39 81.07 -8.24
CA LYS A 244 38.36 82.06 -7.73
C LYS A 244 39.49 82.34 -8.72
N ALA A 245 39.97 81.31 -9.42
CA ALA A 245 40.94 81.48 -10.50
C ALA A 245 40.35 82.25 -11.70
N GLU A 246 39.10 82.00 -12.07
CA GLU A 246 38.43 82.72 -13.17
C GLU A 246 38.07 84.17 -12.79
N GLU A 247 37.73 84.44 -11.53
CA GLU A 247 37.58 85.79 -10.98
C GLU A 247 38.90 86.57 -11.03
N ASN A 248 40.01 85.95 -10.60
CA ASN A 248 41.35 86.52 -10.74
C ASN A 248 41.72 86.79 -12.21
N ARG A 249 41.40 85.88 -13.15
CA ARG A 249 41.59 86.12 -14.59
C ARG A 249 40.72 87.24 -15.16
N ARG A 250 39.52 87.44 -14.64
CA ARG A 250 38.67 88.58 -15.02
C ARG A 250 39.25 89.89 -14.48
N ALA A 251 39.68 89.92 -13.22
CA ALA A 251 40.38 91.08 -12.66
C ALA A 251 41.66 91.42 -13.46
N PHE A 252 42.45 90.41 -13.84
CA PHE A 252 43.62 90.60 -14.70
C PHE A 252 43.27 91.18 -16.07
N ARG A 253 42.24 90.67 -16.76
CA ARG A 253 41.76 91.21 -18.05
C ARG A 253 41.26 92.67 -17.97
N GLN A 254 40.70 93.07 -16.83
CA GLN A 254 40.32 94.47 -16.57
C GLN A 254 41.54 95.36 -16.34
N LEU A 255 42.59 94.84 -15.70
CA LEU A 255 43.86 95.56 -15.46
C LEU A 255 44.74 95.67 -16.71
N THR A 256 44.77 94.65 -17.58
CA THR A 256 45.51 94.68 -18.87
C THR A 256 44.79 95.46 -19.97
N GLY A 257 43.55 95.89 -19.74
CA GLY A 257 42.76 96.68 -20.70
C GLY A 257 42.13 95.87 -21.83
N GLU A 258 42.13 94.54 -21.77
CA GLU A 258 41.47 93.67 -22.77
C GLU A 258 39.94 93.60 -22.56
N GLU A 259 39.44 93.86 -21.34
CA GLU A 259 38.03 94.16 -21.08
C GLU A 259 37.88 95.61 -20.57
N ALA A 260 37.64 96.55 -21.47
CA ALA A 260 37.38 97.95 -21.13
C ALA A 260 35.87 98.22 -20.92
N PRO A 261 35.37 98.45 -19.69
CA PRO A 261 34.14 99.19 -19.49
C PRO A 261 34.39 100.67 -19.79
N ALA A 262 33.53 101.29 -20.60
CA ALA A 262 33.72 102.66 -21.02
C ALA A 262 33.47 103.66 -19.88
N GLY A 263 34.52 104.31 -19.33
CA GLY A 263 34.35 105.46 -18.44
C GLY A 263 35.53 105.85 -17.54
N SER A 264 36.34 106.81 -18.00
CA SER A 264 37.08 107.81 -17.19
C SER A 264 38.01 107.37 -16.02
N ALA A 265 39.30 107.32 -16.35
CA ALA A 265 40.37 108.15 -15.78
C ALA A 265 40.62 108.25 -14.25
N GLY A 266 41.77 107.72 -13.84
CA GLY A 266 42.81 108.56 -13.18
C GLY A 266 43.19 108.25 -11.73
N GLN A 267 44.20 107.40 -11.52
CA GLN A 267 45.28 107.58 -10.53
C GLN A 267 46.34 106.46 -10.64
N ASP A 268 47.61 106.85 -10.58
CA ASP A 268 48.76 105.99 -10.20
C ASP A 268 48.83 106.03 -8.65
N PRO A 269 49.08 104.93 -7.92
CA PRO A 269 50.37 104.22 -8.01
C PRO A 269 50.34 102.68 -7.81
N GLY A 270 51.44 102.04 -8.18
CA GLY A 270 51.94 100.87 -7.43
C GLY A 270 52.47 99.72 -8.26
N THR A 271 53.79 99.54 -8.24
CA THR A 271 54.46 98.31 -8.68
C THR A 271 54.02 97.12 -7.83
N VAL A 272 53.15 96.27 -8.37
CA VAL A 272 53.01 94.88 -7.93
C VAL A 272 53.98 94.06 -8.74
N GLU A 273 55.01 93.54 -8.07
CA GLU A 273 55.97 92.62 -8.68
C GLU A 273 55.21 91.32 -9.02
N ALA A 274 55.21 90.95 -10.31
CA ALA A 274 54.59 89.69 -10.71
C ALA A 274 55.38 88.52 -10.09
N PRO A 275 54.71 87.50 -9.52
CA PRO A 275 55.41 86.33 -8.99
C PRO A 275 56.27 85.72 -10.09
N GLN A 276 57.50 85.37 -9.72
CA GLN A 276 58.51 84.96 -10.68
C GLN A 276 58.14 83.58 -11.25
N PRO A 277 58.51 83.24 -12.51
CA PRO A 277 58.02 82.03 -13.17
C PRO A 277 58.21 80.72 -12.37
N TRP A 278 59.30 80.62 -11.60
CA TRP A 278 59.61 79.47 -10.75
C TRP A 278 58.62 79.28 -9.57
N GLU A 279 57.88 80.30 -9.17
CA GLU A 279 56.81 80.18 -8.15
C GLU A 279 55.55 79.53 -8.73
N TYR A 280 55.29 79.69 -10.04
CA TYR A 280 54.23 78.96 -10.74
C TYR A 280 54.62 77.49 -10.98
N ASP A 281 55.85 77.23 -11.40
CA ASP A 281 56.35 75.87 -11.61
C ASP A 281 56.32 75.08 -10.29
N HIS A 282 56.74 75.67 -9.17
CA HIS A 282 56.68 75.01 -7.87
C HIS A 282 55.24 74.67 -7.41
N PHE A 283 54.26 75.50 -7.77
CA PHE A 283 52.85 75.26 -7.48
C PHE A 283 52.25 74.14 -8.35
N LEU A 284 52.74 73.99 -9.59
CA LEU A 284 52.37 72.88 -10.46
C LEU A 284 53.02 71.57 -10.01
N GLU A 285 54.32 71.58 -9.68
CA GLU A 285 55.01 70.41 -9.12
C GLU A 285 54.37 69.90 -7.83
N THR A 286 53.93 70.80 -6.93
CA THR A 286 53.20 70.38 -5.72
C THR A 286 51.79 69.86 -6.01
N ALA A 287 51.12 70.36 -7.04
CA ALA A 287 49.81 69.84 -7.47
C ALA A 287 49.93 68.44 -8.12
N ASP A 288 50.93 68.22 -8.97
CA ASP A 288 51.19 66.93 -9.60
C ASP A 288 51.66 65.89 -8.56
N ALA A 289 52.55 66.26 -7.63
CA ALA A 289 52.96 65.38 -6.54
C ALA A 289 51.78 64.99 -5.60
N GLN A 290 50.78 65.87 -5.43
CA GLN A 290 49.55 65.53 -4.72
C GLN A 290 48.62 64.60 -5.52
N LEU A 291 48.58 64.74 -6.84
CA LEU A 291 47.84 63.85 -7.74
C LEU A 291 48.43 62.44 -7.77
N ASP A 292 49.76 62.33 -7.86
CA ASP A 292 50.45 61.03 -7.86
C ASP A 292 50.29 60.32 -6.51
N SER A 293 50.50 61.02 -5.39
CA SER A 293 50.23 60.49 -4.04
C SER A 293 48.77 60.00 -3.87
N HIS A 294 47.81 60.69 -4.50
CA HIS A 294 46.42 60.26 -4.49
C HIS A 294 46.17 59.02 -5.37
N ASN A 295 46.80 58.93 -6.54
CA ASN A 295 46.74 57.75 -7.41
C ASN A 295 47.35 56.52 -6.71
N ASP A 296 48.52 56.64 -6.09
CA ASP A 296 49.16 55.59 -5.30
C ASP A 296 48.25 55.08 -4.17
N SER A 297 47.56 56.00 -3.49
CA SER A 297 46.59 55.63 -2.44
C SER A 297 45.40 54.84 -2.98
N MET A 298 44.95 55.15 -4.20
CA MET A 298 43.85 54.47 -4.86
C MET A 298 44.27 53.11 -5.43
N ASP A 299 45.52 52.95 -5.87
CA ASP A 299 46.07 51.67 -6.31
C ASP A 299 46.36 50.73 -5.13
N ALA A 300 46.81 51.25 -3.97
CA ALA A 300 46.89 50.48 -2.74
C ALA A 300 45.51 49.94 -2.28
N VAL A 301 44.45 50.74 -2.42
CA VAL A 301 43.07 50.30 -2.16
C VAL A 301 42.64 49.22 -3.16
N ARG A 302 43.02 49.33 -4.44
CA ARG A 302 42.71 48.33 -5.49
C ARG A 302 43.40 46.98 -5.25
N GLU A 303 44.66 47.00 -4.82
CA GLU A 303 45.39 45.79 -4.46
C GLU A 303 44.73 45.07 -3.27
N GLN A 304 44.29 45.83 -2.25
CA GLN A 304 43.62 45.30 -1.06
C GLN A 304 42.24 44.66 -1.36
N ILE A 305 41.60 45.02 -2.47
CA ILE A 305 40.34 44.40 -2.95
C ILE A 305 40.56 43.42 -4.13
N GLY A 306 41.81 43.12 -4.49
CA GLY A 306 42.16 42.12 -5.51
C GLY A 306 41.84 42.50 -6.96
N VAL A 307 41.77 43.81 -7.27
CA VAL A 307 41.47 44.31 -8.63
C VAL A 307 42.77 44.74 -9.33
N PRO A 308 43.15 44.12 -10.47
CA PRO A 308 44.41 44.44 -11.14
C PRO A 308 44.39 45.82 -11.82
N VAL A 309 45.51 46.54 -11.70
CA VAL A 309 45.70 47.88 -12.30
C VAL A 309 45.87 47.75 -13.82
N PRO A 310 45.15 48.55 -14.64
CA PRO A 310 45.29 48.52 -16.10
C PRO A 310 46.56 49.26 -16.56
N PRO A 311 47.26 48.79 -17.60
CA PRO A 311 48.46 49.46 -18.10
C PRO A 311 48.11 50.81 -18.75
N VAL A 312 48.88 51.84 -18.42
CA VAL A 312 48.75 53.19 -18.97
C VAL A 312 49.01 53.17 -20.49
N ARG A 313 48.09 53.74 -21.26
CA ARG A 313 48.27 53.99 -22.70
C ARG A 313 48.60 55.46 -22.93
N GLU A 314 49.85 55.73 -23.31
CA GLU A 314 50.20 57.00 -23.95
C GLU A 314 49.44 57.12 -25.28
N GLY A 315 48.60 58.15 -25.40
CA GLY A 315 47.72 58.33 -26.54
C GLY A 315 47.08 59.71 -26.54
N THR A 316 47.51 60.57 -27.45
CA THR A 316 47.08 61.96 -27.62
C THR A 316 45.57 62.10 -27.78
N ARG A 317 44.93 62.90 -26.92
CA ARG A 317 43.54 63.34 -27.10
C ARG A 317 43.45 64.51 -28.08
N THR A 318 42.99 64.25 -29.30
CA THR A 318 42.57 65.30 -30.23
C THR A 318 41.21 65.87 -29.83
N ILE A 319 41.11 67.18 -29.59
CA ILE A 319 39.85 67.91 -29.48
C ILE A 319 39.46 68.43 -30.88
N PRO A 320 38.24 68.20 -31.37
CA PRO A 320 37.84 68.70 -32.68
C PRO A 320 37.62 70.22 -32.65
N GLY A 321 38.40 70.97 -33.44
CA GLY A 321 38.02 72.33 -33.83
C GLY A 321 39.00 73.50 -33.62
N ARG A 322 40.31 73.37 -33.92
CA ARG A 322 41.11 74.45 -34.57
C ARG A 322 42.47 73.92 -35.02
N VAL A 323 42.91 74.28 -36.23
CA VAL A 323 44.28 74.00 -36.71
C VAL A 323 45.16 75.21 -36.46
N VAL A 324 46.34 74.99 -35.89
CA VAL A 324 47.50 75.90 -35.92
C VAL A 324 48.73 75.02 -36.24
N PRO A 325 49.61 75.41 -37.19
CA PRO A 325 50.66 74.52 -37.70
C PRO A 325 51.87 74.37 -36.76
N ALA A 326 52.61 73.29 -36.95
CA ALA A 326 53.77 72.94 -36.14
C ALA A 326 55.11 73.45 -36.70
N SER A 327 56.06 73.73 -35.80
CA SER A 327 57.50 73.86 -36.03
C SER A 327 58.19 73.45 -34.72
N SER A 328 58.88 72.30 -34.67
CA SER A 328 60.36 72.19 -34.71
C SER A 328 61.06 72.71 -33.43
N ALA A 329 61.99 72.00 -32.79
CA ALA A 329 62.58 70.68 -33.05
C ALA A 329 63.32 70.18 -31.77
N ASP A 330 63.78 68.93 -31.81
CA ASP A 330 64.92 68.34 -31.06
C ASP A 330 64.94 68.41 -29.50
N GLY A 331 65.34 67.37 -28.75
CA GLY A 331 65.77 66.00 -29.12
C GLY A 331 66.77 65.43 -28.08
N ALA A 332 66.74 64.10 -27.87
CA ALA A 332 67.76 63.28 -27.17
C ALA A 332 68.02 63.54 -25.66
N ASP A 333 68.27 62.55 -24.79
CA ASP A 333 68.27 61.08 -24.89
C ASP A 333 68.13 60.45 -23.48
N ILE A 334 67.42 59.33 -23.35
CA ILE A 334 67.77 58.25 -22.41
C ILE A 334 67.65 56.91 -23.14
N ALA A 335 68.69 56.08 -23.04
CA ALA A 335 68.78 54.79 -23.71
C ALA A 335 67.99 53.68 -22.98
N LEU A 336 67.39 52.79 -23.79
CA LEU A 336 66.68 51.58 -23.38
C LEU A 336 67.58 50.34 -23.38
N ALA A 337 67.26 49.39 -22.49
CA ALA A 337 67.57 47.96 -22.57
C ALA A 337 66.60 47.23 -21.60
N SER A 338 65.89 46.15 -21.91
CA SER A 338 65.67 45.34 -23.14
C SER A 338 64.23 44.79 -23.07
N GLY A 339 63.53 44.45 -24.17
CA GLY A 339 63.59 43.13 -24.82
C GLY A 339 62.81 42.06 -24.04
N ASP A 340 61.80 41.33 -24.55
CA ASP A 340 61.46 41.07 -25.96
C ASP A 340 59.95 40.93 -26.25
N THR A 341 59.62 41.16 -27.52
CA THR A 341 58.32 40.92 -28.15
C THR A 341 58.33 39.64 -28.97
N VAL A 342 57.15 39.04 -29.21
CA VAL A 342 56.92 38.24 -30.42
C VAL A 342 55.59 38.64 -31.06
N ARG A 343 55.66 39.05 -32.33
CA ARG A 343 54.53 39.14 -33.26
C ARG A 343 55.03 38.76 -34.68
N PRO A 344 54.13 38.58 -35.67
CA PRO A 344 54.31 37.55 -36.70
C PRO A 344 55.05 38.04 -37.94
N SER A 345 55.31 37.12 -38.86
CA SER A 345 55.71 37.42 -40.24
C SER A 345 54.86 36.63 -41.25
N SER A 346 54.81 37.15 -42.47
CA SER A 346 54.15 36.58 -43.64
C SER A 346 55.17 36.36 -44.76
N THR A 347 55.01 35.27 -45.53
CA THR A 347 55.56 35.03 -46.90
C THR A 347 57.10 35.11 -47.08
N ASP A 348 57.80 34.14 -47.71
CA ASP A 348 57.60 33.70 -49.10
C ASP A 348 58.49 32.48 -49.53
N THR A 349 58.18 31.91 -50.71
CA THR A 349 58.97 31.15 -51.73
C THR A 349 59.66 29.74 -51.54
N THR A 350 59.25 28.80 -52.43
CA THR A 350 59.96 27.62 -53.04
C THR A 350 60.33 26.38 -52.18
N ASP A 351 60.36 25.11 -52.65
CA ASP A 351 60.29 24.52 -54.02
C ASP A 351 59.68 23.08 -54.11
N ASN A 352 59.21 22.69 -55.31
CA ASN A 352 58.94 21.36 -55.93
C ASN A 352 58.52 20.08 -55.14
N SER A 353 57.35 19.49 -55.49
CA SER A 353 57.24 18.25 -56.33
C SER A 353 55.82 17.63 -56.50
N SER A 354 55.39 17.48 -57.76
CA SER A 354 54.63 16.34 -58.35
C SER A 354 53.13 16.05 -58.07
N ALA A 355 52.36 16.12 -59.18
CA ALA A 355 51.23 15.26 -59.61
C ALA A 355 49.75 15.55 -59.22
N ALA A 356 48.93 15.71 -60.27
CA ALA A 356 47.46 15.66 -60.35
C ALA A 356 47.04 14.38 -61.15
N PRO A 357 45.77 14.10 -61.56
CA PRO A 357 44.48 14.84 -61.49
C PRO A 357 43.35 13.96 -60.83
N ALA A 358 42.02 14.11 -60.99
CA ALA A 358 41.13 14.92 -61.86
C ALA A 358 39.71 15.13 -61.28
N GLU A 359 38.91 15.98 -61.97
CA GLU A 359 37.44 15.95 -62.24
C GLU A 359 36.39 15.54 -61.16
N GLY A 360 35.21 16.19 -61.05
CA GLY A 360 34.72 17.38 -61.77
C GLY A 360 33.25 17.77 -61.52
N ALA A 361 32.98 19.07 -61.72
CA ALA A 361 31.71 19.73 -62.12
C ALA A 361 30.49 19.90 -61.16
N ALA A 362 29.92 21.11 -61.24
CA ALA A 362 28.68 21.62 -60.63
C ALA A 362 27.59 21.80 -61.75
N PRO A 363 26.48 22.61 -61.68
CA PRO A 363 25.99 23.53 -60.63
C PRO A 363 24.44 23.60 -60.41
N MET A 364 24.05 24.58 -59.58
CA MET A 364 22.77 25.34 -59.38
C MET A 364 21.92 25.62 -60.66
N PRO A 365 20.64 26.15 -60.64
CA PRO A 365 20.10 27.15 -59.67
C PRO A 365 18.56 27.17 -59.37
N GLU A 366 18.15 28.30 -58.78
CA GLU A 366 16.85 28.78 -58.25
C GLU A 366 15.63 28.83 -59.21
N SER A 367 14.39 28.92 -58.67
CA SER A 367 13.66 30.22 -58.56
C SER A 367 12.10 30.18 -58.52
N THR A 368 11.54 31.26 -57.96
CA THR A 368 10.18 31.85 -58.15
C THR A 368 8.97 31.43 -57.30
N SER A 369 8.04 32.40 -57.20
CA SER A 369 6.91 32.54 -56.26
C SER A 369 5.58 32.69 -57.03
N ARG A 370 4.42 32.38 -56.40
CA ARG A 370 3.17 33.14 -56.61
C ARG A 370 2.00 32.85 -55.63
N ARG A 371 1.43 33.96 -55.12
CA ARG A 371 -0.01 34.28 -54.85
C ARG A 371 -0.89 33.46 -53.88
N SER A 372 -1.40 34.19 -52.87
CA SER A 372 -2.75 34.06 -52.25
C SER A 372 -3.85 34.68 -53.15
N PRO A 373 -5.18 34.52 -52.90
CA PRO A 373 -5.94 34.96 -51.70
C PRO A 373 -6.91 33.87 -51.14
N GLY A 374 -7.69 34.01 -50.05
CA GLY A 374 -7.94 35.10 -49.09
C GLY A 374 -9.45 35.31 -48.84
N VAL A 375 -9.97 34.96 -47.64
CA VAL A 375 -11.35 35.27 -47.15
C VAL A 375 -11.33 35.41 -45.61
N GLU A 376 -12.09 36.37 -45.07
CA GLU A 376 -12.30 36.65 -43.63
C GLU A 376 -13.71 37.31 -43.44
N PRO A 377 -14.17 37.74 -42.23
CA PRO A 377 -15.07 37.02 -41.31
C PRO A 377 -16.50 37.64 -41.20
N PRO A 378 -17.32 37.24 -40.20
CA PRO A 378 -17.58 38.14 -39.04
C PRO A 378 -17.72 37.37 -37.68
N GLY A 379 -17.80 37.96 -36.48
CA GLY A 379 -17.68 39.36 -36.04
C GLY A 379 -18.65 39.72 -34.90
N GLY A 380 -18.16 40.28 -33.77
CA GLY A 380 -18.97 41.10 -32.83
C GLY A 380 -18.94 40.75 -31.32
N GLY A 381 -18.72 41.78 -30.47
CA GLY A 381 -19.03 41.78 -29.02
C GLY A 381 -17.92 42.30 -28.09
N ALA A 382 -18.06 43.49 -27.50
CA ALA A 382 -17.02 44.12 -26.67
C ALA A 382 -17.53 44.98 -25.48
N ALA A 383 -16.82 44.90 -24.35
CA ALA A 383 -16.69 45.89 -23.25
C ALA A 383 -15.49 45.41 -22.38
N GLY A 384 -14.42 46.15 -22.08
CA GLY A 384 -14.30 47.41 -21.32
C GLY A 384 -13.84 47.08 -19.88
N ARG A 385 -12.78 47.66 -19.26
CA ARG A 385 -12.02 48.90 -19.55
C ARG A 385 -10.72 48.97 -18.68
N SER A 386 -9.58 49.46 -19.24
CA SER A 386 -8.37 50.11 -18.61
C SER A 386 -7.64 49.51 -17.37
N GLY A 387 -6.30 49.54 -17.23
CA GLY A 387 -5.25 49.98 -18.18
C GLY A 387 -3.79 50.09 -17.65
N ARG A 388 -2.86 49.35 -18.30
CA ARG A 388 -1.51 49.74 -18.81
C ARG A 388 -0.46 50.49 -17.93
N LYS A 389 0.67 49.80 -17.68
CA LYS A 389 2.12 50.20 -17.79
C LYS A 389 2.98 49.06 -17.20
N GLY A 390 4.17 48.66 -17.68
CA GLY A 390 4.94 48.98 -18.90
C GLY A 390 6.29 48.22 -18.92
N ASN A 391 6.86 48.00 -20.11
CA ASN A 391 8.27 47.67 -20.43
C ASN A 391 9.00 46.45 -19.76
N GLY A 392 9.44 45.50 -20.60
CA GLY A 392 10.77 44.86 -20.45
C GLY A 392 11.82 45.63 -21.27
N PRO A 393 12.92 45.04 -21.75
CA PRO A 393 13.47 43.69 -21.50
C PRO A 393 14.99 43.69 -21.14
N ARG A 394 15.60 42.50 -21.07
CA ARG A 394 17.06 42.18 -21.04
C ARG A 394 17.81 42.30 -19.70
N ALA A 395 18.17 41.14 -19.15
CA ALA A 395 19.44 40.90 -18.47
C ALA A 395 19.74 39.39 -18.47
N ALA A 396 20.14 38.85 -19.63
CA ALA A 396 20.72 37.51 -19.72
C ALA A 396 22.23 37.68 -19.95
N LEU A 397 23.04 37.30 -18.96
CA LEU A 397 24.44 36.85 -19.00
C LEU A 397 25.01 36.87 -17.57
N ILE A 398 25.90 35.91 -17.26
CA ILE A 398 26.47 35.57 -15.93
C ILE A 398 25.58 34.59 -15.13
N GLY A 399 25.65 33.32 -15.54
CA GLY A 399 24.95 32.20 -14.87
C GLY A 399 25.54 30.82 -15.22
N VAL A 400 26.82 30.76 -15.61
CA VAL A 400 27.47 29.53 -16.13
C VAL A 400 28.66 29.06 -15.27
N ALA A 401 29.21 29.92 -14.39
CA ALA A 401 30.37 29.56 -13.56
C ALA A 401 30.02 28.72 -12.31
N CYS A 402 28.76 28.72 -11.83
CA CYS A 402 28.37 28.00 -10.61
C CYS A 402 27.88 26.56 -10.85
N LEU A 403 27.59 26.17 -12.11
CA LEU A 403 27.14 24.80 -12.43
C LEU A 403 28.29 23.78 -12.52
N ALA A 404 29.54 24.23 -12.66
CA ALA A 404 30.70 23.34 -12.75
C ALA A 404 31.24 22.86 -11.38
N LEU A 405 31.04 23.64 -10.30
CA LEU A 405 31.55 23.30 -8.96
C LEU A 405 30.61 22.40 -8.14
N LEU A 406 29.33 22.31 -8.50
CA LEU A 406 28.39 21.35 -7.91
C LEU A 406 28.54 19.93 -8.50
N ALA A 407 29.25 19.76 -9.62
CA ALA A 407 29.52 18.46 -10.23
C ALA A 407 30.73 17.73 -9.62
N GLY A 408 31.64 18.43 -8.94
CA GLY A 408 32.88 17.84 -8.38
C GLY A 408 32.75 17.29 -6.96
N GLY A 409 31.92 17.90 -6.11
CA GLY A 409 31.79 17.52 -4.70
C GLY A 409 30.82 16.36 -4.42
N GLY A 410 29.84 16.14 -5.30
CA GLY A 410 28.82 15.09 -5.11
C GLY A 410 29.36 13.66 -5.23
N TRP A 411 30.43 13.46 -6.01
CA TRP A 411 30.93 12.11 -6.34
C TRP A 411 31.63 11.41 -5.16
N PHE A 412 32.24 12.16 -4.23
CA PHE A 412 32.97 11.60 -3.09
C PHE A 412 32.18 11.58 -1.77
N ALA A 413 30.99 12.17 -1.73
CA ALA A 413 30.14 12.21 -0.53
C ALA A 413 28.94 11.24 -0.58
N TRP A 414 28.56 10.74 -1.76
CA TRP A 414 27.52 9.71 -1.92
C TRP A 414 27.99 8.26 -1.66
N ASP A 415 29.31 8.02 -1.68
CA ASP A 415 29.91 6.69 -1.50
C ASP A 415 29.93 6.19 -0.03
N ARG A 416 29.58 7.04 0.95
CA ARG A 416 29.65 6.71 2.39
C ARG A 416 28.34 6.81 3.17
N TYR A 417 27.21 6.86 2.47
CA TYR A 417 25.89 6.72 3.10
C TYR A 417 24.92 5.87 2.26
N SER A 418 25.38 4.71 1.78
CA SER A 418 24.50 3.60 1.44
C SER A 418 24.52 2.58 2.58
N PRO A 419 23.44 2.41 3.36
CA PRO A 419 23.31 1.26 4.26
C PRO A 419 23.00 0.02 3.43
N ASP A 420 24.04 -0.79 3.15
CA ASP A 420 23.98 -2.17 2.64
C ASP A 420 22.94 -2.47 1.53
N ALA A 421 22.81 -1.58 0.54
CA ALA A 421 22.02 -1.83 -0.67
C ALA A 421 22.61 -2.94 -1.58
N ASP A 422 23.78 -3.49 -1.21
CA ASP A 422 24.47 -4.58 -1.91
C ASP A 422 24.58 -5.86 -1.06
N ALA A 423 23.74 -6.00 -0.02
CA ALA A 423 23.28 -7.31 0.42
C ALA A 423 22.41 -7.89 -0.70
N LYS A 424 23.05 -8.41 -1.76
CA LYS A 424 22.40 -8.98 -2.95
C LYS A 424 21.26 -9.90 -2.50
N ALA A 425 20.04 -9.51 -2.83
CA ALA A 425 18.84 -10.27 -2.50
C ALA A 425 19.06 -11.75 -2.88
N PRO A 426 18.68 -12.70 -2.01
CA PRO A 426 18.93 -14.12 -2.24
C PRO A 426 18.38 -14.52 -3.60
N ARG A 427 19.27 -15.00 -4.48
CA ARG A 427 18.93 -15.41 -5.85
C ARG A 427 18.27 -16.77 -5.82
N TYR A 428 16.98 -16.80 -5.46
CA TYR A 428 16.16 -17.99 -5.57
C TYR A 428 15.93 -18.37 -7.04
N THR A 429 15.86 -19.67 -7.28
CA THR A 429 15.36 -20.28 -8.52
C THR A 429 14.07 -21.05 -8.20
N LEU A 430 13.23 -21.31 -9.19
CA LEU A 430 12.02 -22.11 -8.98
C LEU A 430 12.33 -23.54 -8.46
N ALA A 431 13.53 -24.04 -8.75
CA ALA A 431 14.01 -25.32 -8.25
C ALA A 431 14.29 -25.32 -6.73
N ASP A 432 14.48 -24.17 -6.10
CA ASP A 432 14.72 -24.07 -4.65
C ASP A 432 13.42 -24.18 -3.83
N SER A 433 12.24 -24.14 -4.48
CA SER A 433 10.94 -24.29 -3.81
C SER A 433 10.51 -25.75 -3.68
N ALA A 434 10.35 -26.22 -2.44
CA ALA A 434 9.83 -27.56 -2.14
C ALA A 434 8.36 -27.74 -2.59
N THR A 435 7.56 -26.68 -2.62
CA THR A 435 6.20 -26.70 -3.17
C THR A 435 6.21 -26.85 -4.68
N ILE A 436 7.04 -26.08 -5.40
CA ILE A 436 7.15 -26.20 -6.86
C ILE A 436 7.73 -27.56 -7.26
N GLN A 437 8.74 -28.08 -6.56
CA GLN A 437 9.25 -29.45 -6.79
C GLN A 437 8.16 -30.52 -6.66
N ARG A 438 7.28 -30.43 -5.64
CA ARG A 438 6.15 -31.35 -5.46
C ARG A 438 5.13 -31.24 -6.58
N ALA A 439 4.70 -30.02 -6.93
CA ALA A 439 3.75 -29.77 -8.01
C ALA A 439 4.30 -30.22 -9.38
N GLN A 440 5.59 -29.97 -9.67
CA GLN A 440 6.27 -30.47 -10.87
C GLN A 440 6.34 -32.00 -10.89
N SER A 441 6.64 -32.64 -9.76
CA SER A 441 6.67 -34.11 -9.63
C SER A 441 5.29 -34.75 -9.79
N ALA A 442 4.23 -34.07 -9.35
CA ALA A 442 2.83 -34.44 -9.58
C ALA A 442 2.36 -34.12 -11.01
N GLY A 443 3.12 -33.34 -11.79
CA GLY A 443 2.77 -32.87 -13.12
C GLY A 443 1.68 -31.80 -13.17
N VAL A 444 1.25 -31.27 -12.02
CA VAL A 444 0.14 -30.32 -11.90
C VAL A 444 0.31 -29.43 -10.66
N LEU A 445 0.11 -28.11 -10.81
CA LEU A 445 -0.02 -27.17 -9.70
C LEU A 445 -1.46 -27.14 -9.18
N LYS A 446 -1.68 -27.39 -7.89
CA LYS A 446 -3.03 -27.31 -7.30
C LYS A 446 -3.29 -25.92 -6.72
N ILE A 447 -4.31 -25.24 -7.20
CA ILE A 447 -4.65 -23.87 -6.80
C ILE A 447 -6.00 -23.89 -6.08
N GLY A 448 -6.00 -23.47 -4.81
CA GLY A 448 -7.21 -23.26 -4.04
C GLY A 448 -7.91 -21.96 -4.42
N VAL A 449 -9.19 -22.02 -4.76
CA VAL A 449 -10.00 -20.89 -5.25
C VAL A 449 -11.42 -20.89 -4.64
N LYS A 450 -12.21 -19.85 -4.89
CA LYS A 450 -13.63 -19.76 -4.49
C LYS A 450 -14.55 -20.21 -5.60
N GLU A 451 -15.69 -20.79 -5.24
CA GLU A 451 -16.78 -21.11 -6.18
C GLU A 451 -17.95 -20.12 -6.09
N ASP A 452 -18.00 -19.31 -5.03
CA ASP A 452 -19.18 -18.58 -4.56
C ASP A 452 -19.11 -17.05 -4.73
N GLN A 453 -18.12 -16.51 -5.46
CA GLN A 453 -17.87 -15.06 -5.50
C GLN A 453 -17.91 -14.50 -6.93
N PRO A 454 -19.10 -14.05 -7.41
CA PRO A 454 -19.25 -13.50 -8.76
C PRO A 454 -18.28 -12.38 -9.09
N GLY A 455 -17.65 -12.47 -10.26
CA GLY A 455 -16.62 -11.53 -10.73
C GLY A 455 -15.23 -11.69 -10.07
N LEU A 456 -15.10 -12.42 -8.96
CA LEU A 456 -13.81 -12.73 -8.35
C LEU A 456 -13.37 -14.15 -8.66
N SER A 457 -14.16 -15.13 -8.23
CA SER A 457 -13.87 -16.54 -8.39
C SER A 457 -15.16 -17.31 -8.17
N GLU A 458 -15.70 -17.80 -9.29
CA GLU A 458 -17.00 -18.45 -9.40
C GLU A 458 -16.84 -19.66 -10.33
N ASP A 459 -17.46 -20.79 -9.98
CA ASP A 459 -17.63 -21.93 -10.89
C ASP A 459 -19.00 -21.82 -11.57
N VAL A 460 -19.01 -21.60 -12.88
CA VAL A 460 -20.25 -21.61 -13.69
C VAL A 460 -20.38 -22.83 -14.59
N GLY A 461 -19.59 -23.86 -14.30
CA GLY A 461 -19.66 -25.14 -14.96
C GLY A 461 -20.92 -25.93 -14.57
N THR A 462 -20.92 -27.19 -14.98
CA THR A 462 -21.88 -28.18 -14.52
C THR A 462 -21.19 -29.19 -13.62
N GLU A 463 -21.97 -29.95 -12.83
CA GLU A 463 -21.42 -30.97 -11.92
C GLU A 463 -20.44 -31.92 -12.65
N GLY A 464 -19.18 -31.92 -12.21
CA GLY A 464 -18.09 -32.70 -12.82
C GLY A 464 -17.38 -32.05 -14.02
N SER A 465 -17.84 -30.90 -14.50
CA SER A 465 -17.22 -30.12 -15.59
C SER A 465 -17.18 -28.62 -15.21
N PRO A 466 -16.28 -28.23 -14.29
CA PRO A 466 -16.23 -26.88 -13.75
C PRO A 466 -15.69 -25.87 -14.77
N ASP A 467 -16.22 -24.65 -14.75
CA ASP A 467 -15.81 -23.52 -15.60
C ASP A 467 -15.54 -22.28 -14.72
N TRP A 468 -14.26 -22.11 -14.36
CA TRP A 468 -13.82 -21.10 -13.42
C TRP A 468 -13.57 -19.75 -14.11
N LYS A 469 -14.23 -18.70 -13.60
CA LYS A 469 -14.10 -17.33 -14.09
C LYS A 469 -13.92 -16.31 -12.94
N GLY A 470 -13.53 -15.09 -13.29
CA GLY A 470 -13.39 -13.96 -12.38
C GLY A 470 -11.95 -13.51 -12.16
N PHE A 471 -11.79 -12.39 -11.46
CA PHE A 471 -10.50 -11.72 -11.25
C PHE A 471 -9.43 -12.59 -10.56
N ASP A 472 -9.75 -13.24 -9.43
CA ASP A 472 -8.83 -14.13 -8.71
C ASP A 472 -8.43 -15.34 -9.56
N ILE A 473 -9.32 -15.83 -10.43
CA ILE A 473 -9.04 -16.91 -11.38
C ILE A 473 -8.03 -16.46 -12.45
N GLU A 474 -8.14 -15.24 -12.98
CA GLU A 474 -7.17 -14.72 -13.96
C GLU A 474 -5.81 -14.41 -13.30
N VAL A 475 -5.80 -13.89 -12.07
CA VAL A 475 -4.58 -13.78 -11.25
C VAL A 475 -3.91 -15.15 -11.08
N ALA A 476 -4.68 -16.18 -10.73
CA ALA A 476 -4.17 -17.54 -10.56
C ALA A 476 -3.62 -18.15 -11.87
N LYS A 477 -4.29 -17.94 -13.01
CA LYS A 477 -3.82 -18.37 -14.34
C LYS A 477 -2.48 -17.73 -14.69
N LYS A 478 -2.33 -16.41 -14.46
CA LYS A 478 -1.05 -15.70 -14.68
C LYS A 478 0.06 -16.26 -13.79
N VAL A 479 -0.23 -16.45 -12.50
CA VAL A 479 0.74 -16.98 -11.53
C VAL A 479 1.18 -18.41 -11.91
N ALA A 480 0.26 -19.28 -12.31
CA ALA A 480 0.61 -20.63 -12.78
C ALA A 480 1.53 -20.62 -14.02
N LYS A 481 1.29 -19.69 -14.95
CA LYS A 481 2.14 -19.46 -16.12
C LYS A 481 3.54 -18.96 -15.72
N ASP A 482 3.62 -17.98 -14.82
CA ASP A 482 4.89 -17.40 -14.35
C ASP A 482 5.73 -18.40 -13.52
N LEU A 483 5.07 -19.31 -12.80
CA LEU A 483 5.69 -20.45 -12.10
C LEU A 483 6.09 -21.60 -13.05
N GLY A 484 5.87 -21.45 -14.36
CA GLY A 484 6.32 -22.40 -15.38
C GLY A 484 5.40 -23.59 -15.64
N PHE A 485 4.16 -23.59 -15.12
CA PHE A 485 3.20 -24.67 -15.38
C PHE A 485 2.44 -24.49 -16.70
N GLY A 486 2.29 -23.24 -17.18
CA GLY A 486 1.40 -22.95 -18.31
C GLY A 486 -0.02 -23.39 -17.96
N ASP A 487 -0.62 -24.24 -18.79
CA ASP A 487 -1.97 -24.81 -18.55
C ASP A 487 -1.98 -26.02 -17.59
N LYS A 488 -0.84 -26.41 -17.01
CA LYS A 488 -0.72 -27.58 -16.11
C LYS A 488 -1.06 -27.26 -14.66
N PHE A 489 -2.24 -26.71 -14.42
CA PHE A 489 -2.78 -26.47 -13.08
C PHE A 489 -4.17 -27.08 -12.94
N LYS A 490 -4.62 -27.25 -11.69
CA LYS A 490 -5.99 -27.61 -11.37
C LYS A 490 -6.51 -26.69 -10.28
N PHE A 491 -7.68 -26.10 -10.53
CA PHE A 491 -8.46 -25.42 -9.51
C PHE A 491 -9.13 -26.43 -8.58
N VAL A 492 -9.12 -26.09 -7.28
CA VAL A 492 -9.72 -26.83 -6.20
C VAL A 492 -10.53 -25.82 -5.38
N GLU A 493 -11.81 -26.08 -5.18
CA GLU A 493 -12.66 -25.29 -4.28
C GLU A 493 -12.06 -25.25 -2.87
N VAL A 494 -12.05 -24.08 -2.23
CA VAL A 494 -11.56 -23.88 -0.86
C VAL A 494 -12.44 -22.90 -0.08
N GLY A 495 -13.38 -23.45 0.70
CA GLY A 495 -14.15 -22.71 1.72
C GLY A 495 -13.29 -21.94 2.73
N THR A 496 -13.81 -20.81 3.22
CA THR A 496 -13.06 -19.78 3.99
C THR A 496 -12.41 -20.29 5.27
N ARG A 497 -13.02 -21.29 5.92
CA ARG A 497 -12.53 -21.91 7.16
C ARG A 497 -11.43 -22.95 6.95
N SER A 498 -11.26 -23.45 5.72
CA SER A 498 -10.43 -24.62 5.42
C SER A 498 -9.12 -24.30 4.71
N ARG A 499 -8.92 -23.09 4.20
CA ARG A 499 -7.76 -22.70 3.38
C ARG A 499 -6.41 -22.89 4.07
N GLU A 500 -6.27 -22.50 5.35
CA GLU A 500 -5.05 -22.73 6.11
C GLU A 500 -4.74 -24.23 6.22
N GLN A 501 -5.75 -25.04 6.51
CA GLN A 501 -5.62 -26.50 6.61
C GLN A 501 -5.31 -27.15 5.25
N ARG A 502 -6.01 -26.75 4.17
CA ARG A 502 -5.83 -27.26 2.79
C ARG A 502 -4.42 -26.96 2.26
N LEU A 503 -3.85 -25.82 2.64
CA LEU A 503 -2.44 -25.50 2.41
C LEU A 503 -1.53 -26.41 3.22
N GLN A 504 -1.70 -26.45 4.55
CA GLN A 504 -0.85 -27.24 5.47
C GLN A 504 -0.84 -28.74 5.16
N SER A 505 -1.99 -29.34 4.79
CA SER A 505 -2.10 -30.73 4.35
C SER A 505 -1.48 -31.01 2.99
N GLY A 506 -1.39 -29.99 2.13
CA GLY A 506 -1.02 -30.12 0.73
C GLY A 506 -2.12 -30.64 -0.20
N ASP A 507 -3.38 -30.46 0.22
CA ASP A 507 -4.52 -30.60 -0.69
C ASP A 507 -4.43 -29.58 -1.83
N VAL A 508 -3.91 -28.38 -1.54
CA VAL A 508 -3.52 -27.33 -2.51
C VAL A 508 -2.10 -26.82 -2.26
N ASP A 509 -1.47 -26.27 -3.29
CA ASP A 509 -0.10 -25.74 -3.23
C ASP A 509 -0.08 -24.23 -2.96
N ILE A 510 -1.01 -23.49 -3.56
CA ILE A 510 -1.27 -22.06 -3.32
C ILE A 510 -2.78 -21.80 -3.22
N VAL A 511 -3.19 -20.68 -2.61
CA VAL A 511 -4.58 -20.21 -2.52
C VAL A 511 -4.68 -18.79 -3.08
N VAL A 512 -5.58 -18.59 -4.03
CA VAL A 512 -5.97 -17.29 -4.62
C VAL A 512 -7.50 -17.22 -4.54
N GLY A 513 -8.05 -16.37 -3.67
CA GLY A 513 -9.47 -16.43 -3.32
C GLY A 513 -9.81 -15.53 -2.13
N SER A 514 -9.95 -14.23 -2.40
CA SER A 514 -10.27 -13.16 -1.45
C SER A 514 -9.50 -13.27 -0.12
N TYR A 515 -8.20 -13.60 -0.17
CA TYR A 515 -7.47 -14.10 1.01
C TYR A 515 -6.71 -12.98 1.73
N SER A 516 -7.34 -12.41 2.75
CA SER A 516 -6.76 -11.32 3.54
C SER A 516 -5.49 -11.73 4.30
N ILE A 517 -4.43 -10.94 4.12
CA ILE A 517 -3.17 -11.00 4.86
C ILE A 517 -3.38 -10.45 6.27
N THR A 518 -3.21 -11.27 7.31
CA THR A 518 -3.29 -10.86 8.72
C THR A 518 -2.20 -11.55 9.54
N THR A 519 -1.73 -10.94 10.63
CA THR A 519 -0.66 -11.51 11.49
C THR A 519 -1.00 -12.93 11.96
N GLU A 520 -2.24 -13.20 12.37
CA GLU A 520 -2.68 -14.53 12.83
C GLU A 520 -2.66 -15.59 11.71
N ARG A 521 -2.88 -15.19 10.45
CA ARG A 521 -2.76 -16.08 9.28
C ARG A 521 -1.29 -16.27 8.90
N GLU A 522 -0.49 -15.21 9.01
CA GLU A 522 0.96 -15.24 8.82
C GLU A 522 1.71 -16.08 9.87
N GLU A 523 1.09 -16.49 10.97
CA GLU A 523 1.64 -17.51 11.87
C GLU A 523 1.48 -18.94 11.30
N LYS A 524 0.48 -19.15 10.43
CA LYS A 524 0.02 -20.48 9.97
C LYS A 524 0.40 -20.81 8.52
N VAL A 525 0.50 -19.79 7.67
CA VAL A 525 0.82 -19.83 6.23
C VAL A 525 1.76 -18.67 5.87
N ASP A 526 2.41 -18.73 4.71
CA ASP A 526 3.12 -17.57 4.15
C ASP A 526 2.28 -16.91 3.05
N PHE A 527 2.49 -15.61 2.82
CA PHE A 527 1.79 -14.82 1.82
C PHE A 527 2.76 -14.08 0.90
N SER A 528 2.36 -13.95 -0.36
CA SER A 528 2.93 -12.93 -1.24
C SER A 528 2.67 -11.51 -0.73
N ASP A 529 3.30 -10.51 -1.36
CA ASP A 529 2.79 -9.14 -1.36
C ASP A 529 1.31 -9.13 -1.82
N PRO A 530 0.52 -8.12 -1.40
CA PRO A 530 -0.87 -8.05 -1.81
C PRO A 530 -1.01 -7.90 -3.32
N TYR A 531 -2.08 -8.48 -3.88
CA TYR A 531 -2.51 -8.26 -5.27
C TYR A 531 -3.76 -7.38 -5.36
N LEU A 532 -4.50 -7.16 -4.27
CA LEU A 532 -5.65 -6.25 -4.22
C LEU A 532 -5.74 -5.60 -2.84
N ILE A 533 -6.05 -4.30 -2.79
CA ILE A 533 -6.40 -3.57 -1.56
C ILE A 533 -7.85 -3.10 -1.64
N THR A 534 -8.61 -3.36 -0.58
CA THR A 534 -10.00 -2.92 -0.45
C THR A 534 -10.36 -2.69 1.01
N ASP A 535 -11.61 -2.36 1.30
CA ASP A 535 -12.16 -2.21 2.65
C ASP A 535 -13.36 -3.14 2.84
N GLN A 536 -13.78 -3.34 4.09
CA GLN A 536 -15.04 -4.01 4.37
C GLN A 536 -16.22 -3.12 3.97
N GLY A 537 -17.32 -3.76 3.61
CA GLY A 537 -18.59 -3.12 3.29
C GLY A 537 -19.76 -3.82 3.98
N MET A 538 -20.93 -3.22 3.83
CA MET A 538 -22.19 -3.80 4.26
C MET A 538 -23.18 -3.76 3.10
N MET A 539 -24.02 -4.77 2.98
CA MET A 539 -25.11 -4.84 2.01
C MET A 539 -26.42 -5.06 2.74
N VAL A 540 -27.46 -4.38 2.28
CA VAL A 540 -28.81 -4.36 2.87
C VAL A 540 -29.87 -4.49 1.78
N TYR A 541 -31.05 -4.96 2.15
CA TYR A 541 -32.19 -5.01 1.24
C TYR A 541 -32.80 -3.61 1.05
N THR A 542 -33.01 -3.23 -0.22
CA THR A 542 -33.60 -1.95 -0.65
C THR A 542 -34.67 -2.11 -1.72
N GLY A 543 -35.18 -3.33 -1.92
CA GLY A 543 -36.27 -3.62 -2.85
C GLY A 543 -37.64 -3.14 -2.37
N GLU A 544 -38.68 -3.48 -3.12
CA GLU A 544 -40.05 -3.01 -2.89
C GLU A 544 -40.75 -3.66 -1.67
N ASP A 545 -40.27 -4.82 -1.21
CA ASP A 545 -40.83 -5.51 -0.04
C ASP A 545 -40.31 -4.87 1.25
N GLU A 546 -41.00 -3.84 1.73
CA GLU A 546 -40.55 -3.03 2.88
C GLU A 546 -40.40 -3.84 4.16
N GLU A 547 -41.15 -4.94 4.35
CA GLU A 547 -41.07 -5.83 5.52
C GLU A 547 -39.67 -6.42 5.69
N ARG A 548 -38.96 -6.69 4.59
CA ARG A 548 -37.57 -7.21 4.60
C ARG A 548 -36.53 -6.18 5.01
N ALA A 549 -36.87 -4.90 4.91
CA ALA A 549 -36.06 -3.80 5.40
C ALA A 549 -36.42 -3.38 6.85
N LEU A 550 -37.36 -4.08 7.50
CA LEU A 550 -37.69 -3.86 8.91
C LEU A 550 -36.77 -4.67 9.83
N VAL A 551 -36.49 -4.10 11.00
CA VAL A 551 -35.83 -4.75 12.12
C VAL A 551 -36.71 -4.62 13.37
N GLU A 552 -36.73 -5.65 14.21
CA GLU A 552 -37.53 -5.69 15.43
C GLU A 552 -36.81 -5.00 16.60
N GLU A 553 -37.18 -3.76 16.91
CA GLU A 553 -36.65 -3.03 18.06
C GLU A 553 -37.73 -2.87 19.15
N ASN A 554 -37.45 -3.35 20.37
CA ASN A 554 -38.38 -3.31 21.51
C ASN A 554 -39.78 -3.91 21.22
N GLY A 555 -39.86 -4.91 20.33
CA GLY A 555 -41.12 -5.54 19.92
C GLY A 555 -41.95 -4.68 18.96
N LYS A 556 -41.29 -3.86 18.16
CA LYS A 556 -41.85 -3.12 17.03
C LYS A 556 -40.95 -3.28 15.81
N SER A 557 -41.54 -3.67 14.70
CA SER A 557 -40.92 -3.63 13.38
C SER A 557 -40.69 -2.16 12.99
N ILE A 558 -39.44 -1.77 12.79
CA ILE A 558 -39.04 -0.41 12.38
C ILE A 558 -38.13 -0.45 11.17
N ARG A 559 -38.26 0.54 10.28
CA ARG A 559 -37.28 0.80 9.22
C ARG A 559 -36.27 1.81 9.75
N LYS A 560 -35.02 1.40 9.97
CA LYS A 560 -33.91 2.30 10.30
C LYS A 560 -32.91 2.34 9.16
N GLU A 561 -32.44 3.53 8.82
CA GLU A 561 -31.31 3.69 7.90
C GLU A 561 -30.03 3.19 8.61
N ILE A 562 -29.39 2.17 8.05
CA ILE A 562 -28.16 1.58 8.59
C ILE A 562 -26.97 2.18 7.84
N LYS A 563 -26.14 2.97 8.53
CA LYS A 563 -24.95 3.60 7.93
C LYS A 563 -23.66 2.89 8.28
N ASP A 564 -23.58 2.35 9.49
CA ASP A 564 -22.43 1.65 10.06
C ASP A 564 -22.92 0.63 11.13
N PRO A 565 -22.04 -0.19 11.73
CA PRO A 565 -22.44 -1.13 12.78
C PRO A 565 -22.85 -0.51 14.13
N GLU A 566 -22.60 0.77 14.41
CA GLU A 566 -23.13 1.42 15.61
C GLU A 566 -24.62 1.79 15.45
N ASP A 567 -25.06 1.93 14.19
CA ASP A 567 -26.45 2.22 13.83
C ASP A 567 -27.40 1.00 13.92
N PHE A 568 -26.91 -0.24 14.03
CA PHE A 568 -27.76 -1.43 14.09
C PHE A 568 -28.72 -1.40 15.31
N PRO A 569 -30.05 -1.51 15.11
CA PRO A 569 -30.99 -1.72 16.22
C PRO A 569 -30.76 -3.04 16.95
N ASP A 570 -31.16 -3.09 18.21
CA ASP A 570 -31.12 -4.30 19.05
C ASP A 570 -31.81 -5.47 18.33
N GLY A 571 -31.09 -6.57 18.08
CA GLY A 571 -31.62 -7.74 17.37
C GLY A 571 -31.40 -7.74 15.85
N THR A 572 -30.60 -6.81 15.32
CA THR A 572 -30.16 -6.87 13.92
C THR A 572 -29.36 -8.15 13.67
N ARG A 573 -29.92 -9.08 12.90
CA ARG A 573 -29.22 -10.26 12.37
C ARG A 573 -28.27 -9.87 11.23
N VAL A 574 -27.00 -10.24 11.39
CA VAL A 574 -25.87 -9.93 10.51
C VAL A 574 -25.23 -11.21 10.02
N CYS A 575 -25.11 -11.37 8.71
CA CYS A 575 -24.49 -12.55 8.09
C CYS A 575 -23.07 -12.25 7.59
N THR A 576 -22.14 -13.13 7.90
CA THR A 576 -20.79 -13.16 7.32
C THR A 576 -20.18 -14.55 7.49
N VAL A 577 -19.41 -15.04 6.51
CA VAL A 577 -18.79 -16.37 6.59
C VAL A 577 -17.82 -16.44 7.77
N GLY A 578 -17.91 -17.49 8.58
CA GLY A 578 -17.01 -17.65 9.73
C GLY A 578 -15.54 -17.87 9.34
N SER A 579 -14.61 -17.46 10.21
CA SER A 579 -13.16 -17.37 9.96
C SER A 579 -12.76 -16.37 8.85
N SER A 580 -13.71 -15.56 8.35
CA SER A 580 -13.42 -14.39 7.52
C SER A 580 -12.69 -13.30 8.32
N TYR A 581 -12.11 -12.32 7.60
CA TYR A 581 -11.62 -11.11 8.27
C TYR A 581 -12.79 -10.24 8.76
N SER A 582 -13.90 -10.25 8.03
CA SER A 582 -15.17 -9.60 8.35
C SER A 582 -15.71 -10.00 9.73
N GLU A 583 -15.67 -11.29 10.09
CA GLU A 583 -16.05 -11.76 11.44
C GLU A 583 -15.15 -11.17 12.54
N ALA A 584 -13.86 -10.97 12.25
CA ALA A 584 -12.91 -10.33 13.18
C ALA A 584 -13.13 -8.81 13.28
N VAL A 585 -13.55 -8.15 12.20
CA VAL A 585 -13.94 -6.74 12.20
C VAL A 585 -15.22 -6.52 13.01
N LEU A 586 -16.25 -7.36 12.84
CA LEU A 586 -17.49 -7.26 13.63
C LEU A 586 -17.25 -7.41 15.14
N LYS A 587 -16.30 -8.23 15.57
CA LYS A 587 -15.91 -8.36 16.99
C LYS A 587 -15.35 -7.07 17.62
N GLN A 588 -14.99 -6.07 16.81
CA GLN A 588 -14.52 -4.75 17.29
C GLN A 588 -15.68 -3.83 17.70
N PHE A 589 -16.94 -4.22 17.46
CA PHE A 589 -18.15 -3.49 17.84
C PHE A 589 -18.93 -4.16 19.00
N PRO A 590 -18.31 -4.50 20.15
CA PRO A 590 -18.96 -5.29 21.22
C PRO A 590 -20.06 -4.54 21.98
N LYS A 591 -20.28 -3.26 21.68
CA LYS A 591 -21.37 -2.45 22.25
C LYS A 591 -22.69 -2.61 21.48
N THR A 592 -22.62 -3.00 20.21
CA THR A 592 -23.78 -3.20 19.35
C THR A 592 -24.38 -4.58 19.59
N LYS A 593 -25.71 -4.68 19.76
CA LYS A 593 -26.40 -5.97 19.93
C LYS A 593 -26.91 -6.52 18.61
N PHE A 594 -26.01 -7.09 17.81
CA PHE A 594 -26.37 -7.87 16.62
C PHE A 594 -26.28 -9.38 16.88
N GLU A 595 -27.09 -10.14 16.16
CA GLU A 595 -27.01 -11.61 16.12
C GLU A 595 -26.18 -12.03 14.90
N LEU A 596 -25.06 -12.70 15.13
CA LEU A 596 -24.25 -13.26 14.05
C LEU A 596 -24.86 -14.56 13.53
N LEU A 597 -25.14 -14.61 12.24
CA LEU A 597 -25.58 -15.80 11.51
C LEU A 597 -24.47 -16.25 10.53
N PRO A 598 -23.38 -16.88 10.99
CA PRO A 598 -22.28 -17.24 10.11
C PRO A 598 -22.54 -18.58 9.39
N PRO A 599 -22.72 -18.61 8.06
CA PRO A 599 -22.72 -19.87 7.33
C PRO A 599 -21.38 -20.60 7.49
N GLU A 600 -21.40 -21.91 7.26
CA GLU A 600 -20.20 -22.73 7.36
C GLU A 600 -19.29 -22.60 6.13
N ALA A 601 -19.87 -22.46 4.93
CA ALA A 601 -19.17 -22.58 3.64
C ALA A 601 -18.97 -21.25 2.89
N ASP A 602 -20.06 -20.60 2.45
CA ASP A 602 -20.09 -19.61 1.36
C ASP A 602 -20.83 -18.30 1.69
N TYR A 603 -20.60 -17.26 0.88
CA TYR A 603 -21.33 -15.99 0.95
C TYR A 603 -22.66 -15.99 0.20
N GLN A 604 -22.90 -16.92 -0.74
CA GLN A 604 -24.18 -17.04 -1.44
C GLN A 604 -25.33 -17.25 -0.43
N SER A 605 -25.12 -18.11 0.58
CA SER A 605 -26.05 -18.33 1.70
C SER A 605 -26.41 -17.04 2.44
N CYS A 606 -25.47 -16.09 2.60
CA CYS A 606 -25.76 -14.80 3.20
C CYS A 606 -26.62 -13.90 2.29
N ILE A 607 -26.40 -13.95 0.98
CA ILE A 607 -27.14 -13.19 -0.03
C ILE A 607 -28.56 -13.76 -0.20
N ASP A 608 -28.71 -15.08 -0.20
CA ASP A 608 -29.99 -15.77 -0.21
C ASP A 608 -30.78 -15.47 1.08
N GLY A 609 -30.10 -15.48 2.24
CA GLY A 609 -30.70 -15.10 3.52
C GLY A 609 -31.19 -13.64 3.58
N LEU A 610 -30.51 -12.72 2.87
CA LEU A 610 -30.86 -11.29 2.75
C LEU A 610 -31.95 -11.03 1.70
N ASN A 611 -32.03 -11.86 0.65
CA ASN A 611 -33.08 -11.82 -0.36
C ASN A 611 -34.33 -12.63 0.01
N GLY A 612 -34.24 -13.52 0.99
CA GLY A 612 -35.30 -14.44 1.38
C GLY A 612 -35.97 -14.04 2.69
N ASP A 613 -36.80 -14.95 3.19
CA ASP A 613 -37.37 -14.85 4.54
C ASP A 613 -36.38 -15.43 5.61
N GLU A 614 -35.12 -15.63 5.17
CA GLU A 614 -33.87 -15.89 5.90
C GLU A 614 -33.63 -14.97 7.10
N ASN A 615 -34.36 -13.86 7.16
CA ASN A 615 -34.38 -12.96 8.31
C ASN A 615 -33.01 -12.26 8.54
N VAL A 616 -32.07 -12.35 7.60
CA VAL A 616 -30.82 -11.59 7.57
C VAL A 616 -31.14 -10.16 7.14
N HIS A 617 -30.68 -9.15 7.89
CA HIS A 617 -30.93 -7.74 7.53
C HIS A 617 -29.69 -7.07 6.92
N VAL A 618 -28.49 -7.57 7.26
CA VAL A 618 -27.21 -7.02 6.79
C VAL A 618 -26.23 -8.15 6.47
N VAL A 619 -25.57 -8.08 5.31
CA VAL A 619 -24.41 -8.92 4.98
C VAL A 619 -23.15 -8.07 5.06
N VAL A 620 -22.11 -8.54 5.76
CA VAL A 620 -20.87 -7.79 6.00
C VAL A 620 -19.68 -8.55 5.46
N THR A 621 -19.03 -8.01 4.43
CA THR A 621 -17.78 -8.55 3.87
C THR A 621 -17.09 -7.51 2.97
N ASP A 622 -15.92 -7.86 2.43
CA ASP A 622 -15.10 -7.05 1.53
C ASP A 622 -15.93 -6.47 0.37
N ARG A 623 -15.74 -5.17 0.09
CA ARG A 623 -16.54 -4.44 -0.92
C ARG A 623 -16.56 -5.09 -2.33
N PRO A 624 -15.50 -5.73 -2.86
CA PRO A 624 -15.55 -6.37 -4.18
C PRO A 624 -16.40 -7.65 -4.19
N ILE A 625 -16.41 -8.41 -3.08
CA ILE A 625 -17.28 -9.59 -2.94
C ILE A 625 -18.75 -9.14 -3.00
N LEU A 626 -19.11 -8.12 -2.21
CA LEU A 626 -20.43 -7.51 -2.26
C LEU A 626 -20.78 -6.94 -3.64
N ALA A 627 -19.84 -6.27 -4.31
CA ALA A 627 -20.07 -5.69 -5.64
C ALA A 627 -20.35 -6.75 -6.72
N GLY A 628 -19.86 -7.98 -6.57
CA GLY A 628 -20.15 -9.10 -7.46
C GLY A 628 -21.64 -9.45 -7.47
N PHE A 629 -22.24 -9.57 -6.28
CA PHE A 629 -23.65 -9.94 -6.13
C PHE A 629 -24.65 -8.87 -6.61
N LEU A 630 -24.26 -7.60 -6.70
CA LEU A 630 -25.16 -6.50 -7.12
C LEU A 630 -25.69 -6.63 -8.56
N LYS A 631 -25.08 -7.47 -9.40
CA LYS A 631 -25.54 -7.68 -10.79
C LYS A 631 -26.86 -8.44 -10.83
N ASP A 632 -26.92 -9.55 -10.10
CA ASP A 632 -28.02 -10.50 -10.15
C ASP A 632 -29.07 -10.24 -9.05
N ASN A 633 -28.77 -9.33 -8.12
CA ASN A 633 -29.61 -8.99 -6.96
C ASN A 633 -30.01 -7.50 -6.97
N PRO A 634 -30.91 -7.06 -7.89
CA PRO A 634 -31.28 -5.65 -8.03
C PRO A 634 -32.07 -5.07 -6.84
N GLY A 635 -32.56 -5.93 -5.94
CA GLY A 635 -33.20 -5.53 -4.69
C GLY A 635 -32.22 -5.22 -3.55
N LEU A 636 -30.91 -5.37 -3.76
CA LEU A 636 -29.87 -5.15 -2.75
C LEU A 636 -29.05 -3.89 -3.07
N SER A 637 -28.65 -3.18 -2.02
CA SER A 637 -27.71 -2.05 -2.11
C SER A 637 -26.57 -2.22 -1.12
N MET A 638 -25.38 -1.77 -1.51
CA MET A 638 -24.27 -1.61 -0.58
C MET A 638 -24.37 -0.27 0.15
N VAL A 639 -24.09 -0.28 1.44
CA VAL A 639 -24.01 0.94 2.26
C VAL A 639 -22.77 1.73 1.84
N PRO A 640 -22.85 3.06 1.58
CA PRO A 640 -21.76 3.80 0.96
C PRO A 640 -20.43 3.78 1.74
N ASN A 641 -20.45 3.98 3.06
CA ASN A 641 -19.22 4.10 3.86
C ASN A 641 -19.31 3.56 5.31
N PRO A 642 -19.57 2.26 5.51
CA PRO A 642 -19.93 1.72 6.83
C PRO A 642 -18.77 1.32 7.74
N LEU A 643 -17.59 1.09 7.18
CA LEU A 643 -16.47 0.46 7.88
C LEU A 643 -15.16 1.16 7.47
N ASN A 644 -15.05 2.45 7.81
CA ASN A 644 -13.79 3.18 7.69
C ASN A 644 -12.66 2.46 8.47
N ASP A 645 -11.42 2.59 8.01
CA ASP A 645 -10.22 1.98 8.59
C ASP A 645 -10.21 0.43 8.63
N SER A 646 -11.11 -0.24 7.90
CA SER A 646 -11.19 -1.71 7.80
C SER A 646 -10.35 -2.32 6.66
N THR A 647 -9.28 -1.63 6.27
CA THR A 647 -8.50 -1.93 5.06
C THR A 647 -7.95 -3.34 5.05
N THR A 648 -8.36 -4.06 4.01
CA THR A 648 -8.14 -5.47 3.78
C THR A 648 -7.20 -5.64 2.58
N ARG A 649 -6.09 -6.35 2.79
CA ARG A 649 -5.05 -6.61 1.79
C ARG A 649 -5.10 -8.07 1.38
N TRP A 650 -5.41 -8.40 0.13
CA TRP A 650 -5.46 -9.79 -0.35
C TRP A 650 -4.12 -10.22 -0.93
N GLY A 651 -3.63 -11.39 -0.51
CA GLY A 651 -2.37 -11.98 -0.99
C GLY A 651 -2.56 -13.44 -1.38
N ILE A 652 -1.61 -13.99 -2.13
CA ILE A 652 -1.58 -15.41 -2.46
C ILE A 652 -1.01 -16.16 -1.28
N GLY A 653 -1.81 -17.04 -0.68
CA GLY A 653 -1.39 -17.89 0.43
C GLY A 653 -0.65 -19.13 -0.05
N THR A 654 0.40 -19.54 0.65
CA THR A 654 1.13 -20.80 0.43
C THR A 654 1.53 -21.42 1.77
N ARG A 655 2.01 -22.67 1.75
CA ARG A 655 2.62 -23.30 2.92
C ARG A 655 3.79 -22.47 3.46
N LYS A 656 3.96 -22.55 4.77
CA LYS A 656 5.13 -22.05 5.49
C LYS A 656 6.44 -22.58 4.92
N GLU A 657 7.51 -21.80 5.11
CA GLU A 657 8.92 -22.19 4.90
C GLU A 657 9.32 -22.37 3.41
N ASP A 658 8.63 -21.68 2.50
CA ASP A 658 8.96 -21.69 1.05
C ASP A 658 9.31 -20.28 0.53
N PRO A 659 10.43 -19.67 0.98
CA PRO A 659 10.79 -18.29 0.61
C PRO A 659 11.12 -18.15 -0.88
N ALA A 660 11.53 -19.23 -1.54
CA ALA A 660 11.71 -19.26 -2.99
C ALA A 660 10.35 -19.07 -3.70
N LEU A 661 9.32 -19.83 -3.33
CA LEU A 661 7.98 -19.63 -3.90
C LEU A 661 7.44 -18.22 -3.63
N ILE A 662 7.58 -17.73 -2.39
CA ILE A 662 7.15 -16.36 -2.02
C ILE A 662 7.80 -15.30 -2.92
N HIS A 663 9.11 -15.40 -3.18
CA HIS A 663 9.80 -14.50 -4.11
C HIS A 663 9.18 -14.52 -5.52
N PHE A 664 8.88 -15.70 -6.08
CA PHE A 664 8.25 -15.79 -7.41
C PHE A 664 6.78 -15.34 -7.43
N LEU A 665 6.01 -15.58 -6.37
CA LEU A 665 4.63 -15.08 -6.24
C LEU A 665 4.62 -13.54 -6.19
N CYS A 666 5.46 -12.94 -5.34
CA CYS A 666 5.62 -11.48 -5.27
C CYS A 666 6.05 -10.89 -6.61
N LYS A 667 7.01 -11.51 -7.30
CA LYS A 667 7.41 -11.08 -8.64
C LYS A 667 6.25 -11.15 -9.63
N SER A 668 5.50 -12.25 -9.68
CA SER A 668 4.35 -12.40 -10.59
C SER A 668 3.28 -11.34 -10.36
N ILE A 669 3.04 -10.93 -9.11
CA ILE A 669 2.12 -9.85 -8.73
C ILE A 669 2.67 -8.47 -9.08
N ALA A 670 3.97 -8.22 -8.85
CA ALA A 670 4.61 -6.99 -9.28
C ALA A 670 4.54 -6.84 -10.81
N ASP A 671 4.87 -7.90 -11.56
CA ASP A 671 4.78 -7.96 -13.02
C ASP A 671 3.32 -7.80 -13.52
N LEU A 672 2.30 -8.19 -12.74
CA LEU A 672 0.89 -7.99 -13.07
C LEU A 672 0.44 -6.52 -12.91
N ILE A 673 0.89 -5.87 -11.83
CA ILE A 673 0.46 -4.51 -11.46
C ILE A 673 1.28 -3.45 -12.21
N ASP A 674 2.58 -3.67 -12.41
CA ASP A 674 3.50 -2.71 -13.04
C ASP A 674 3.59 -2.90 -14.57
N SER A 675 2.75 -3.76 -15.17
CA SER A 675 2.67 -3.99 -16.62
C SER A 675 2.22 -2.74 -17.38
N GLU A 676 2.94 -2.37 -18.45
CA GLU A 676 2.60 -1.23 -19.31
C GLU A 676 1.27 -1.42 -20.06
N ASP A 677 0.86 -2.67 -20.28
CA ASP A 677 -0.42 -3.04 -20.92
C ASP A 677 -1.63 -2.90 -19.96
N ASN A 678 -1.40 -2.45 -18.72
CA ASN A 678 -2.41 -2.20 -17.70
C ASN A 678 -3.19 -3.46 -17.27
N ASP A 679 -2.53 -4.62 -17.31
CA ASP A 679 -3.13 -5.96 -17.14
C ASP A 679 -4.03 -6.07 -15.90
N TRP A 680 -3.55 -5.62 -14.73
CA TRP A 680 -4.34 -5.67 -13.48
C TRP A 680 -5.69 -4.95 -13.62
N HIS A 681 -5.69 -3.73 -14.15
CA HIS A 681 -6.89 -2.94 -14.35
C HIS A 681 -7.77 -3.53 -15.46
N GLY A 682 -7.16 -4.03 -16.54
CA GLY A 682 -7.90 -4.72 -17.61
C GLY A 682 -8.65 -5.95 -17.10
N LEU A 683 -8.02 -6.76 -16.25
CA LEU A 683 -8.65 -7.91 -15.59
C LEU A 683 -9.74 -7.48 -14.60
N PHE A 684 -9.49 -6.48 -13.77
CA PHE A 684 -10.45 -6.05 -12.75
C PHE A 684 -11.68 -5.36 -13.36
N ASP A 685 -11.47 -4.40 -14.28
CA ASP A 685 -12.54 -3.67 -14.96
C ASP A 685 -13.39 -4.62 -15.82
N LYS A 686 -12.81 -5.65 -16.44
CA LYS A 686 -13.55 -6.65 -17.23
C LYS A 686 -14.69 -7.28 -16.42
N GLU A 687 -14.44 -7.60 -15.15
CA GLU A 687 -15.42 -8.25 -14.28
C GLU A 687 -16.36 -7.25 -13.58
N PHE A 688 -15.87 -6.04 -13.27
CA PHE A 688 -16.57 -5.10 -12.36
C PHE A 688 -17.06 -3.78 -12.98
N LYS A 689 -16.79 -3.48 -14.25
CA LYS A 689 -17.14 -2.21 -14.91
C LYS A 689 -18.63 -1.81 -14.84
N GLU A 690 -19.54 -2.78 -14.83
CA GLU A 690 -20.99 -2.51 -14.72
C GLU A 690 -21.45 -2.22 -13.28
N THR A 691 -20.74 -2.74 -12.28
CA THR A 691 -21.12 -2.64 -10.87
C THR A 691 -20.43 -1.46 -10.18
N LEU A 692 -19.10 -1.25 -10.34
CA LEU A 692 -18.34 -0.18 -9.64
C LEU A 692 -18.97 1.21 -9.76
N ASN A 693 -19.43 1.55 -10.97
CA ASN A 693 -20.10 2.82 -11.27
C ASN A 693 -21.37 3.07 -10.43
N LYS A 694 -22.00 2.02 -9.88
CA LYS A 694 -23.17 2.11 -9.00
C LYS A 694 -22.81 2.28 -7.52
N VAL A 695 -21.58 1.94 -7.11
CA VAL A 695 -21.25 1.71 -5.69
C VAL A 695 -20.21 2.68 -5.10
N ASN A 696 -19.53 3.49 -5.93
CA ASN A 696 -18.40 4.30 -5.51
C ASN A 696 -17.36 3.46 -4.72
N VAL A 697 -17.03 2.29 -5.26
CA VAL A 697 -15.94 1.43 -4.76
C VAL A 697 -14.77 1.60 -5.73
N SER A 698 -13.61 1.94 -5.21
CA SER A 698 -12.35 1.87 -5.96
C SER A 698 -11.42 0.94 -5.18
N PRO A 699 -11.48 -0.38 -5.42
CA PRO A 699 -10.42 -1.26 -4.93
C PRO A 699 -9.16 -0.90 -5.72
N LEU A 700 -8.03 -0.78 -5.02
CA LEU A 700 -6.82 -0.25 -5.62
C LEU A 700 -5.83 -1.39 -5.88
N PRO A 701 -5.08 -1.35 -7.01
CA PRO A 701 -3.86 -2.12 -7.10
C PRO A 701 -2.92 -1.63 -5.98
N PRO A 702 -2.27 -2.54 -5.24
CA PRO A 702 -1.33 -2.16 -4.19
C PRO A 702 -0.15 -1.37 -4.77
N GLY A 703 0.13 -0.21 -4.16
CA GLY A 703 1.22 0.65 -4.56
C GLY A 703 2.61 0.13 -4.16
N LYS A 704 3.64 0.91 -4.48
CA LYS A 704 5.05 0.57 -4.20
C LYS A 704 5.45 0.64 -2.71
N LYS A 705 4.55 1.05 -1.80
CA LYS A 705 4.81 1.08 -0.34
C LYS A 705 4.08 -0.04 0.40
N GLU A 706 3.02 -0.54 -0.23
CA GLU A 706 2.12 -1.57 0.26
C GLU A 706 2.60 -2.98 -0.15
N ARG A 707 3.45 -3.02 -1.18
CA ARG A 707 4.36 -4.13 -1.56
C ARG A 707 5.72 -3.88 -0.90
N GLY A 708 6.34 -4.91 -0.33
CA GLY A 708 7.59 -4.77 0.44
C GLY A 708 7.78 -5.76 1.59
N LYS A 709 6.99 -6.85 1.63
CA LYS A 709 7.39 -8.05 2.39
C LYS A 709 8.38 -8.91 1.60
N CYS A 710 8.32 -8.79 0.28
CA CYS A 710 9.34 -9.20 -0.67
C CYS A 710 10.23 -8.00 -1.07
#